data_AF-A0A9J7HIM2-F1
#
_entry.id   AF-A0A9J7HIM2-F1
#
_cell.length_a   1.000
_cell.length_b   1.000
_cell.length_c   1.000
_cell.angle_alpha   90.00
_cell.angle_beta   90.00
_cell.angle_gamma   90.00
#
_symmetry.space_group_name_H-M   'P 1'
#
loop_
_entity.id
_entity.type
_entity.pdbx_description
1 polymer ?
#
loop_
_entity_poly.entity_id
_entity_poly.type
_entity_poly.pdbx_seq_one_letter_code
_entity_poly.pdbx_strand_id
1 'polypeptide(L)'
;MGIMKASFLAVLLAMVAIVTSHGPTEKQLQEAVALATVELNRPSSAAARVCSLGWSKYGSVCFRAFTGSVDYAGAKAACRTKGGRLAMPKDRNTNDFLVRLKNGNSRSVPAWIGLNDISHEGRFVWEDGHVLWPRQFADWAPGEPNNMPVGHGDCVKIEKANILSAYANRWRDYICSGHLGFICEKAPTRPGPAAGRAAPSGCQHQLAAVHRSTAMTVKLSNHAAILEKVAKSLMTSAGGPSLDVLSRINSRYITSVCHGTMVAACPKTATPEFRSADGRCNNQRHPLWGSTEQCLKRLLPPQYDDGLMSPRTTGRNLTPLPKVRRVSLVMHEDLRKSSPVNTHMVMQFGQFLDHDFTLTPSFQEEGLDCTCDSTDERCFNIHVPSDDPDFSGRPCLGFSRSRSCPNEGCRMGRRQQLNQITAFVDASNVYGSSEDEMSSLRSRSETRARGLLKSRPNPADANKKELLPGAMTEDFECDEFTGSETCSQAGDVRVNEQPGLTSMHTVFLREHNRIARGLCRLNPRWDDDRVFYETRKIIGALMQKITYGEFLPRVIGPAAMAANQLRLLSNGFYRGYSASVNPTIFNVFATAAFRFGHSLVQNSFNRFAADFTQGSTCPFELAFAFFNPSHIFDNAQGGPDSILRGLTAQPHQDFDRFMVSGLTKRLFAVPAGSDRGLDLAALNIQRGRDHGLPGYNAWRARCGLRRAAKIGDLAREIPDATTRQKLGSLYSHVDDIDVFVGGLAEESVSGGVVGPTFACLIGMQFQNLRKGDRFWFENPGQFSSAQLAEIRKASLARILCDNTDGTTQMQPDVFRQHTQPGNERVACSSLPQMDLTKWRQW
;
A
#
# COMPACT_ATOMS: atom_id res chain seq x y z
N MET A 1 -15.46 -25.98 4.60
CA MET A 1 -15.92 -25.99 3.19
C MET A 1 -17.15 -26.87 2.91
N GLY A 2 -17.55 -27.80 3.79
CA GLY A 2 -18.71 -28.67 3.55
C GLY A 2 -20.10 -28.03 3.71
N ILE A 3 -20.29 -27.09 4.64
CA ILE A 3 -21.61 -26.50 4.95
C ILE A 3 -22.03 -25.40 3.95
N MET A 4 -21.07 -24.69 3.33
CA MET A 4 -21.36 -23.67 2.31
C MET A 4 -21.94 -24.26 1.02
N LYS A 5 -21.59 -25.51 0.65
CA LYS A 5 -22.07 -26.14 -0.60
C LYS A 5 -23.56 -26.52 -0.55
N ALA A 6 -24.08 -26.88 0.63
CA ALA A 6 -25.48 -27.31 0.78
C ALA A 6 -26.46 -26.13 0.72
N SER A 7 -26.11 -24.98 1.31
CA SER A 7 -26.97 -23.80 1.32
C SER A 7 -26.95 -23.05 -0.02
N PHE A 8 -25.79 -23.01 -0.71
CA PHE A 8 -25.69 -22.49 -2.09
C PHE A 8 -26.57 -23.26 -3.08
N LEU A 9 -26.71 -24.58 -2.89
CA LEU A 9 -27.57 -25.43 -3.72
C LEU A 9 -29.06 -25.12 -3.52
N ALA A 10 -29.47 -24.74 -2.31
CA ALA A 10 -30.85 -24.33 -2.01
C ALA A 10 -31.21 -22.98 -2.66
N VAL A 11 -30.27 -22.03 -2.68
CA VAL A 11 -30.41 -20.78 -3.44
C VAL A 11 -30.48 -21.05 -4.94
N LEU A 12 -29.63 -21.95 -5.45
CA LEU A 12 -29.65 -22.35 -6.86
C LEU A 12 -30.99 -22.99 -7.26
N LEU A 13 -31.55 -23.84 -6.40
CA LEU A 13 -32.87 -24.48 -6.60
C LEU A 13 -34.01 -23.46 -6.58
N ALA A 14 -33.97 -22.46 -5.68
CA ALA A 14 -34.93 -21.36 -5.66
C ALA A 14 -34.82 -20.46 -6.91
N MET A 15 -33.61 -20.23 -7.43
CA MET A 15 -33.39 -19.49 -8.68
C MET A 15 -33.85 -20.27 -9.92
N VAL A 16 -33.56 -21.57 -10.00
CA VAL A 16 -34.03 -22.45 -11.09
C VAL A 16 -35.57 -22.50 -11.12
N ALA A 17 -36.24 -22.50 -9.96
CA ALA A 17 -37.70 -22.46 -9.89
C ALA A 17 -38.32 -21.13 -10.36
N ILE A 18 -37.58 -20.02 -10.30
CA ILE A 18 -38.04 -18.69 -10.73
C ILE A 18 -37.80 -18.45 -12.24
N VAL A 19 -36.77 -19.08 -12.82
CA VAL A 19 -36.34 -18.84 -14.22
C VAL A 19 -37.09 -19.72 -15.24
N THR A 20 -37.73 -20.81 -14.82
CA THR A 20 -38.39 -21.78 -15.72
C THR A 20 -39.75 -21.34 -16.28
N SER A 21 -40.27 -20.14 -15.94
CA SER A 21 -41.51 -19.60 -16.52
C SER A 21 -41.30 -18.21 -17.16
N HIS A 22 -41.37 -18.13 -18.50
CA HIS A 22 -41.53 -16.87 -19.26
C HIS A 22 -40.63 -15.68 -18.87
N GLY A 23 -39.35 -15.91 -18.55
CA GLY A 23 -38.41 -14.84 -18.19
C GLY A 23 -38.76 -14.17 -16.85
N PRO A 24 -37.83 -14.09 -15.89
CA PRO A 24 -38.15 -13.54 -14.58
C PRO A 24 -38.55 -12.06 -14.68
N THR A 25 -39.67 -11.69 -14.06
CA THR A 25 -40.05 -10.29 -13.87
C THR A 25 -39.02 -9.57 -12.99
N GLU A 26 -38.89 -8.25 -13.13
CA GLU A 26 -37.95 -7.44 -12.34
C GLU A 26 -38.10 -7.68 -10.82
N LYS A 27 -39.34 -7.89 -10.36
CA LYS A 27 -39.66 -8.20 -8.97
C LYS A 27 -39.09 -9.55 -8.50
N GLN A 28 -39.23 -10.60 -9.32
CA GLN A 28 -38.68 -11.92 -9.03
C GLN A 28 -37.14 -11.89 -8.99
N LEU A 29 -36.52 -11.07 -9.85
CA LEU A 29 -35.08 -10.85 -9.86
C LEU A 29 -34.61 -10.12 -8.59
N GLN A 30 -35.36 -9.11 -8.14
CA GLN A 30 -35.09 -8.39 -6.89
C GLN A 30 -35.16 -9.32 -5.66
N GLU A 31 -36.13 -10.23 -5.62
CA GLU A 31 -36.31 -11.21 -4.55
C GLU A 31 -35.20 -12.29 -4.54
N ALA A 32 -34.84 -12.83 -5.71
CA ALA A 32 -33.73 -13.78 -5.84
C ALA A 32 -32.38 -13.17 -5.42
N VAL A 33 -32.12 -11.92 -5.81
CA VAL A 33 -30.93 -11.16 -5.38
C VAL A 33 -30.96 -10.88 -3.88
N ALA A 34 -32.13 -10.57 -3.31
CA ALA A 34 -32.29 -10.39 -1.87
C ALA A 34 -31.91 -11.66 -1.10
N LEU A 35 -32.43 -12.83 -1.52
CA LEU A 35 -32.10 -14.14 -0.92
C LEU A 35 -30.61 -14.45 -1.01
N ALA A 36 -30.01 -14.32 -2.21
CA ALA A 36 -28.59 -14.58 -2.41
C ALA A 36 -27.70 -13.63 -1.59
N THR A 37 -28.08 -12.35 -1.52
CA THR A 37 -27.36 -11.34 -0.74
C THR A 37 -27.48 -11.62 0.75
N VAL A 38 -28.66 -11.97 1.28
CA VAL A 38 -28.85 -12.33 2.70
C VAL A 38 -28.05 -13.56 3.07
N GLU A 39 -27.96 -14.56 2.18
CA GLU A 39 -27.25 -15.80 2.47
C GLU A 39 -25.72 -15.65 2.40
N LEU A 40 -25.23 -14.81 1.48
CA LEU A 40 -23.82 -14.41 1.41
C LEU A 40 -23.43 -13.36 2.45
N ASN A 41 -24.40 -12.60 2.96
CA ASN A 41 -24.25 -11.63 4.06
C ASN A 41 -24.60 -12.24 5.43
N ARG A 42 -25.00 -13.53 5.50
CA ARG A 42 -25.13 -14.21 6.78
C ARG A 42 -23.76 -14.19 7.42
N PRO A 43 -23.63 -13.72 8.68
CA PRO A 43 -22.35 -13.75 9.35
C PRO A 43 -21.88 -15.20 9.36
N SER A 44 -20.81 -15.46 8.62
CA SER A 44 -19.94 -16.60 8.93
C SER A 44 -19.61 -16.44 10.40
N SER A 45 -20.07 -17.36 11.23
CA SER A 45 -19.71 -17.42 12.65
C SER A 45 -18.24 -17.82 12.78
N ALA A 46 -17.34 -16.90 12.43
CA ALA A 46 -15.96 -16.83 12.85
C ALA A 46 -15.33 -15.57 12.23
N ALA A 47 -15.32 -14.45 12.98
CA ALA A 47 -14.09 -13.67 12.96
C ALA A 47 -12.99 -14.66 13.39
N ALA A 48 -12.05 -14.96 12.51
CA ALA A 48 -10.98 -15.90 12.80
C ALA A 48 -10.20 -15.34 14.00
N ARG A 49 -10.51 -15.83 15.21
CA ARG A 49 -9.64 -15.62 16.37
C ARG A 49 -8.36 -16.38 16.05
N VAL A 50 -7.25 -15.65 15.94
CA VAL A 50 -5.93 -16.19 15.58
C VAL A 50 -5.12 -16.37 16.87
N CYS A 51 -4.21 -17.34 16.86
CA CYS A 51 -3.24 -17.49 17.93
C CYS A 51 -2.08 -16.49 17.73
N SER A 52 -1.58 -15.90 18.82
CA SER A 52 -0.41 -15.03 18.75
C SER A 52 0.79 -15.75 18.12
N LEU A 53 1.72 -15.02 17.52
CA LEU A 53 2.92 -15.59 16.89
C LEU A 53 3.62 -16.61 17.82
N GLY A 54 3.94 -17.79 17.27
CA GLY A 54 4.55 -18.90 18.00
C GLY A 54 3.57 -19.78 18.80
N TRP A 55 2.26 -19.54 18.75
CA TRP A 55 1.24 -20.41 19.34
C TRP A 55 0.50 -21.21 18.26
N SER A 56 0.36 -22.52 18.49
CA SER A 56 -0.31 -23.45 17.58
C SER A 56 -1.79 -23.57 17.95
N LYS A 57 -2.69 -23.33 16.99
CA LYS A 57 -4.14 -23.47 17.18
C LYS A 57 -4.55 -24.93 17.11
N TYR A 58 -5.30 -25.41 18.11
CA TYR A 58 -6.00 -26.68 18.06
C TYR A 58 -7.42 -26.50 18.60
N GLY A 59 -8.42 -26.81 17.77
CA GLY A 59 -9.82 -26.46 18.06
C GLY A 59 -10.01 -24.95 18.25
N SER A 60 -10.61 -24.55 19.37
CA SER A 60 -10.86 -23.16 19.75
C SER A 60 -9.82 -22.59 20.74
N VAL A 61 -8.68 -23.26 20.91
CA VAL A 61 -7.65 -22.92 21.91
C VAL A 61 -6.27 -22.81 21.24
N CYS A 62 -5.42 -21.93 21.77
CA CYS A 62 -4.04 -21.74 21.34
C CYS A 62 -3.09 -22.39 22.33
N PHE A 63 -2.14 -23.18 21.84
CA PHE A 63 -1.17 -23.88 22.67
C PHE A 63 0.26 -23.52 22.30
N ARG A 64 1.17 -23.52 23.28
CA ARG A 64 2.61 -23.39 23.03
C ARG A 64 3.38 -24.22 24.06
N ALA A 65 4.31 -25.03 23.57
CA ALA A 65 5.24 -25.77 24.41
C ALA A 65 6.53 -24.97 24.60
N PHE A 66 7.08 -24.99 25.81
CA PHE A 66 8.32 -24.32 26.19
C PHE A 66 9.30 -25.35 26.75
N THR A 67 10.57 -25.24 26.36
CA THR A 67 11.68 -26.09 26.84
C THR A 67 12.41 -25.50 28.05
N GLY A 68 12.02 -24.31 28.52
CA GLY A 68 12.60 -23.68 29.70
C GLY A 68 12.36 -24.52 30.95
N SER A 69 13.42 -24.78 31.71
CA SER A 69 13.42 -25.65 32.88
C SER A 69 12.97 -24.88 34.12
N VAL A 70 11.73 -25.11 34.58
CA VAL A 70 11.13 -24.44 35.75
C VAL A 70 10.29 -25.41 36.58
N ASP A 71 10.07 -25.07 37.85
CA ASP A 71 9.14 -25.77 38.72
C ASP A 71 7.66 -25.53 38.32
N TYR A 72 6.74 -26.29 38.92
CA TYR A 72 5.32 -26.24 38.55
C TYR A 72 4.69 -24.85 38.82
N ALA A 73 5.08 -24.21 39.92
CA ALA A 73 4.62 -22.86 40.26
C ALA A 73 5.13 -21.82 39.25
N GLY A 74 6.41 -21.90 38.86
CA GLY A 74 7.03 -21.09 37.82
C GLY A 74 6.39 -21.31 36.46
N ALA A 75 6.06 -22.56 36.10
CA ALA A 75 5.34 -22.89 34.88
C ALA A 75 3.94 -22.25 34.83
N LYS A 76 3.19 -22.31 35.94
CA LYS A 76 1.89 -21.62 36.08
C LYS A 76 2.03 -20.11 35.91
N ALA A 77 3.01 -19.50 36.59
CA ALA A 77 3.27 -18.07 36.49
C ALA A 77 3.66 -17.66 35.06
N ALA A 78 4.50 -18.45 34.39
CA ALA A 78 4.93 -18.20 33.02
C ALA A 78 3.80 -18.29 31.99
N CYS A 79 2.83 -19.19 32.18
CA CYS A 79 1.63 -19.21 31.32
C CYS A 79 0.71 -18.01 31.58
N ARG A 80 0.57 -17.59 32.86
CA ARG A 80 -0.25 -16.43 33.24
C ARG A 80 0.28 -15.11 32.66
N THR A 81 1.60 -14.88 32.70
CA THR A 81 2.21 -13.68 32.09
C THR A 81 1.99 -13.59 30.58
N LYS A 82 1.66 -14.72 29.93
CA LYS A 82 1.36 -14.78 28.49
C LYS A 82 -0.15 -14.78 28.18
N GLY A 83 -0.97 -14.46 29.17
CA GLY A 83 -2.43 -14.38 29.06
C GLY A 83 -3.12 -15.75 29.00
N GLY A 84 -2.49 -16.79 29.56
CA GLY A 84 -2.97 -18.16 29.53
C GLY A 84 -2.82 -18.90 30.85
N ARG A 85 -2.90 -20.23 30.79
CA ARG A 85 -2.70 -21.17 31.92
C ARG A 85 -1.98 -22.42 31.42
N LEU A 86 -1.58 -23.32 32.32
CA LEU A 86 -1.06 -24.62 31.90
C LEU A 86 -2.13 -25.40 31.12
N ALA A 87 -1.71 -26.11 30.08
CA ALA A 87 -2.61 -26.81 29.18
C ALA A 87 -3.37 -27.95 29.88
N MET A 88 -4.65 -28.09 29.60
CA MET A 88 -5.53 -29.08 30.23
C MET A 88 -6.07 -30.06 29.17
N PRO A 89 -5.31 -31.13 28.82
CA PRO A 89 -5.76 -32.13 27.85
C PRO A 89 -6.92 -32.98 28.39
N LYS A 90 -8.14 -32.47 28.31
CA LYS A 90 -9.37 -33.13 28.81
C LYS A 90 -9.97 -34.18 27.86
N ASP A 91 -9.34 -34.40 26.71
CA ASP A 91 -9.72 -35.41 25.72
C ASP A 91 -8.49 -35.96 24.97
N ARG A 92 -8.65 -37.14 24.36
CA ARG A 92 -7.58 -37.84 23.64
C ARG A 92 -6.96 -37.02 22.50
N ASN A 93 -7.78 -36.32 21.74
CA ASN A 93 -7.33 -35.59 20.56
C ASN A 93 -6.47 -34.40 20.95
N THR A 94 -6.87 -33.68 22.00
CA THR A 94 -6.09 -32.59 22.60
C THR A 94 -4.79 -33.13 23.19
N ASN A 95 -4.82 -34.24 23.93
CA ASN A 95 -3.62 -34.88 24.48
C ASN A 95 -2.59 -35.24 23.39
N ASP A 96 -3.04 -35.94 22.35
CA ASP A 96 -2.17 -36.36 21.24
C ASP A 96 -1.57 -35.16 20.50
N PHE A 97 -2.33 -34.06 20.39
CA PHE A 97 -1.83 -32.81 19.86
C PHE A 97 -0.74 -32.18 20.76
N LEU A 98 -0.94 -32.14 22.08
CA LEU A 98 0.08 -31.62 23.01
C LEU A 98 1.36 -32.46 23.00
N VAL A 99 1.24 -33.78 22.91
CA VAL A 99 2.39 -34.69 22.74
C VAL A 99 3.17 -34.36 21.46
N ARG A 100 2.49 -34.18 20.33
CA ARG A 100 3.13 -33.77 19.07
C ARG A 100 3.76 -32.38 19.19
N LEU A 101 3.09 -31.42 19.83
CA LEU A 101 3.57 -30.06 20.01
C LEU A 101 4.84 -30.01 20.87
N LYS A 102 4.83 -30.69 22.02
CA LYS A 102 6.00 -30.86 22.88
C LYS A 102 7.15 -31.52 22.12
N ASN A 103 6.90 -32.65 21.46
CA ASN A 103 7.94 -33.42 20.77
C ASN A 103 8.50 -32.73 19.53
N GLY A 104 7.69 -31.90 18.85
CA GLY A 104 8.16 -31.02 17.78
C GLY A 104 9.10 -29.91 18.29
N ASN A 105 8.98 -29.52 19.56
CA ASN A 105 9.90 -28.58 20.20
C ASN A 105 11.14 -29.28 20.78
N SER A 106 10.93 -30.33 21.60
CA SER A 106 12.00 -31.23 22.05
C SER A 106 11.45 -32.59 22.51
N ARG A 107 12.02 -33.66 21.97
CA ARG A 107 11.68 -35.05 22.34
C ARG A 107 12.22 -35.44 23.71
N SER A 108 13.36 -34.89 24.14
CA SER A 108 14.07 -35.27 25.37
C SER A 108 13.57 -34.57 26.64
N VAL A 109 12.81 -33.48 26.50
CA VAL A 109 12.35 -32.65 27.63
C VAL A 109 10.90 -33.01 27.98
N PRO A 110 10.58 -33.51 29.20
CA PRO A 110 9.19 -33.68 29.65
C PRO A 110 8.52 -32.33 29.90
N ALA A 111 7.18 -32.30 29.98
CA ALA A 111 6.46 -31.03 30.10
C ALA A 111 5.33 -31.05 31.12
N TRP A 112 5.25 -30.01 31.96
CA TRP A 112 4.15 -29.76 32.88
C TRP A 112 2.83 -29.50 32.15
N ILE A 113 1.73 -30.06 32.69
CA ILE A 113 0.34 -29.80 32.29
C ILE A 113 -0.48 -29.33 33.49
N GLY A 114 -1.63 -28.72 33.22
CA GLY A 114 -2.44 -28.02 34.21
C GLY A 114 -3.31 -28.92 35.09
N LEU A 115 -2.74 -29.98 35.65
CA LEU A 115 -3.39 -30.94 36.55
C LEU A 115 -2.50 -31.17 37.79
N ASN A 116 -3.09 -31.15 38.98
CA ASN A 116 -2.41 -31.36 40.26
C ASN A 116 -3.40 -31.81 41.34
N ASP A 117 -2.92 -32.42 42.42
CA ASP A 117 -3.69 -32.78 43.61
C ASP A 117 -3.10 -32.18 44.90
N ILE A 118 -2.29 -31.13 44.78
CA ILE A 118 -1.59 -30.38 45.86
C ILE A 118 -2.48 -30.10 47.08
N SER A 119 -3.77 -29.82 46.86
CA SER A 119 -4.68 -29.47 47.96
C SER A 119 -5.30 -30.68 48.65
N HIS A 120 -5.44 -31.82 47.96
CA HIS A 120 -6.09 -33.03 48.44
C HIS A 120 -5.53 -34.23 47.68
N GLU A 121 -4.64 -34.98 48.32
CA GLU A 121 -4.03 -36.21 47.80
C GLU A 121 -5.05 -37.14 47.13
N GLY A 122 -4.75 -37.59 45.91
CA GLY A 122 -5.61 -38.48 45.12
C GLY A 122 -6.80 -37.78 44.45
N ARG A 123 -7.01 -36.47 44.69
CA ARG A 123 -8.04 -35.66 44.04
C ARG A 123 -7.41 -34.63 43.10
N PHE A 124 -7.14 -35.07 41.88
CA PHE A 124 -6.58 -34.22 40.82
C PHE A 124 -7.58 -33.16 40.34
N VAL A 125 -7.14 -31.91 40.33
CA VAL A 125 -7.89 -30.73 39.92
C VAL A 125 -7.16 -30.02 38.78
N TRP A 126 -7.92 -29.68 37.75
CA TRP A 126 -7.43 -28.89 36.61
C TRP A 126 -7.20 -27.43 37.00
N GLU A 127 -6.39 -26.69 36.25
CA GLU A 127 -6.16 -25.24 36.46
C GLU A 127 -7.44 -24.38 36.40
N ASP A 128 -8.54 -24.91 35.85
CA ASP A 128 -9.85 -24.25 35.85
C ASP A 128 -10.77 -24.64 37.02
N GLY A 129 -10.25 -25.40 37.99
CA GLY A 129 -10.95 -25.81 39.21
C GLY A 129 -11.81 -27.05 39.07
N HIS A 130 -11.95 -27.63 37.87
CA HIS A 130 -12.71 -28.88 37.70
C HIS A 130 -11.89 -30.07 38.21
N VAL A 131 -12.55 -30.96 38.94
CA VAL A 131 -11.95 -32.23 39.39
C VAL A 131 -11.92 -33.23 38.22
N LEU A 132 -10.83 -33.97 38.10
CA LEU A 132 -10.72 -35.13 37.21
C LEU A 132 -11.39 -36.35 37.87
N TRP A 133 -12.53 -36.78 37.33
CA TRP A 133 -13.27 -37.95 37.84
C TRP A 133 -12.85 -39.27 37.15
N PRO A 134 -12.99 -40.44 37.80
CA PRO A 134 -12.52 -41.74 37.28
C PRO A 134 -13.04 -42.19 35.91
N ARG A 135 -14.09 -41.56 35.37
CA ARG A 135 -14.67 -41.86 34.04
C ARG A 135 -14.31 -40.83 32.96
N GLN A 136 -13.50 -39.84 33.29
CA GLN A 136 -13.02 -38.83 32.34
C GLN A 136 -11.71 -39.27 31.70
N PHE A 137 -11.37 -38.66 30.58
CA PHE A 137 -10.12 -38.97 29.88
C PHE A 137 -8.91 -38.62 30.77
N ALA A 138 -8.04 -39.60 30.96
CA ALA A 138 -6.72 -39.42 31.55
C ALA A 138 -5.73 -40.35 30.84
N ASP A 139 -4.54 -39.83 30.52
CA ASP A 139 -3.52 -40.57 29.77
C ASP A 139 -2.38 -41.04 30.66
N TRP A 140 -2.71 -41.50 31.87
CA TRP A 140 -1.76 -42.02 32.86
C TRP A 140 -0.88 -43.12 32.27
N ALA A 141 0.41 -43.09 32.60
CA ALA A 141 1.31 -44.18 32.31
C ALA A 141 0.92 -45.42 33.13
N PRO A 142 1.33 -46.64 32.71
CA PRO A 142 1.04 -47.85 33.48
C PRO A 142 1.53 -47.71 34.93
N GLY A 143 0.61 -47.86 35.89
CA GLY A 143 0.91 -47.74 37.32
C GLY A 143 0.90 -46.32 37.90
N GLU A 144 0.47 -45.31 37.13
CA GLU A 144 0.30 -43.92 37.60
C GLU A 144 -1.18 -43.55 37.79
N PRO A 145 -1.50 -42.55 38.63
CA PRO A 145 -0.59 -41.82 39.52
C PRO A 145 -0.16 -42.67 40.73
N ASN A 146 1.12 -42.61 41.11
CA ASN A 146 1.68 -43.42 42.22
C ASN A 146 2.18 -42.60 43.41
N ASN A 147 2.04 -41.28 43.34
CA ASN A 147 2.49 -40.32 44.35
C ASN A 147 3.98 -40.47 44.70
N MET A 148 4.85 -40.72 43.71
CA MET A 148 6.29 -40.90 43.95
C MET A 148 7.12 -39.64 43.68
N PRO A 149 8.07 -39.27 44.58
CA PRO A 149 8.35 -39.88 45.88
C PRO A 149 7.18 -39.74 46.87
N VAL A 150 6.92 -40.80 47.66
CA VAL A 150 5.72 -40.98 48.51
C VAL A 150 5.31 -39.70 49.21
N GLY A 151 4.10 -39.19 48.91
CA GLY A 151 3.52 -38.02 49.56
C GLY A 151 3.96 -36.66 49.00
N HIS A 152 4.62 -36.65 47.85
CA HIS A 152 5.13 -35.42 47.22
C HIS A 152 4.87 -35.33 45.72
N GLY A 153 4.16 -36.29 45.13
CA GLY A 153 3.93 -36.43 43.69
C GLY A 153 2.90 -35.48 43.10
N ASP A 154 2.62 -34.33 43.69
CA ASP A 154 1.31 -33.67 43.51
C ASP A 154 1.05 -32.99 42.14
N CYS A 155 2.01 -33.01 41.21
CA CYS A 155 1.96 -32.27 39.94
C CYS A 155 2.11 -33.17 38.72
N VAL A 156 1.32 -32.93 37.67
CA VAL A 156 1.29 -33.84 36.52
C VAL A 156 2.11 -33.33 35.34
N LYS A 157 2.92 -34.22 34.76
CA LYS A 157 3.72 -33.99 33.55
C LYS A 157 3.42 -35.01 32.45
N ILE A 158 3.65 -34.62 31.20
CA ILE A 158 3.81 -35.53 30.06
C ILE A 158 5.29 -35.94 29.99
N GLU A 159 5.56 -37.24 30.06
CA GLU A 159 6.93 -37.77 30.08
C GLU A 159 7.63 -37.62 28.72
N LYS A 160 8.97 -37.61 28.72
CA LYS A 160 9.78 -37.52 27.50
C LYS A 160 9.49 -38.66 26.52
N ALA A 161 9.72 -38.41 25.23
CA ALA A 161 9.59 -39.45 24.22
C ALA A 161 10.76 -40.44 24.36
N ASN A 162 10.45 -41.72 24.55
CA ASN A 162 11.43 -42.80 24.59
C ASN A 162 10.80 -44.08 24.01
N ILE A 163 11.24 -44.50 22.83
CA ILE A 163 10.67 -45.65 22.12
C ILE A 163 10.80 -46.98 22.88
N LEU A 164 11.67 -47.04 23.91
CA LEU A 164 11.90 -48.22 24.74
C LEU A 164 11.12 -48.20 26.07
N SER A 165 10.30 -47.17 26.33
CA SER A 165 9.60 -47.01 27.61
C SER A 165 8.09 -46.95 27.45
N ALA A 166 7.37 -47.77 28.21
CA ALA A 166 5.91 -47.73 28.29
C ALA A 166 5.35 -46.41 28.88
N TYR A 167 6.21 -45.60 29.50
CA TYR A 167 5.87 -44.29 30.07
C TYR A 167 5.97 -43.16 29.04
N ALA A 168 6.55 -43.41 27.86
CA ALA A 168 6.83 -42.37 26.90
C ALA A 168 5.57 -41.63 26.45
N ASN A 169 5.61 -40.29 26.55
CA ASN A 169 4.51 -39.39 26.22
C ASN A 169 3.21 -39.60 27.01
N ARG A 170 3.22 -40.39 28.09
CA ARG A 170 2.08 -40.59 29.00
C ARG A 170 2.20 -39.69 30.22
N TRP A 171 1.12 -39.55 30.96
CA TRP A 171 1.07 -38.71 32.16
C TRP A 171 1.68 -39.43 33.36
N ARG A 172 2.41 -38.68 34.16
CA ARG A 172 2.90 -39.10 35.47
C ARG A 172 2.71 -37.95 36.44
N ASP A 173 2.33 -38.26 37.66
CA ASP A 173 2.42 -37.35 38.78
C ASP A 173 3.90 -37.32 39.25
N TYR A 174 4.33 -36.17 39.74
CA TYR A 174 5.74 -35.86 39.95
C TYR A 174 5.89 -34.70 40.93
N ILE A 175 7.04 -34.67 41.61
CA ILE A 175 7.34 -33.61 42.58
C ILE A 175 7.28 -32.22 41.93
N CYS A 176 6.43 -31.35 42.49
CA CYS A 176 6.14 -30.02 41.96
C CYS A 176 7.37 -29.10 41.85
N SER A 177 8.41 -29.34 42.65
CA SER A 177 9.69 -28.61 42.60
C SER A 177 10.62 -29.07 41.46
N GLY A 178 10.22 -30.10 40.70
CA GLY A 178 10.98 -30.59 39.54
C GLY A 178 11.10 -29.53 38.44
N HIS A 179 12.28 -29.37 37.86
CA HIS A 179 12.51 -28.36 36.83
C HIS A 179 12.36 -28.99 35.43
N LEU A 180 11.25 -28.70 34.75
CA LEU A 180 10.88 -29.30 33.46
C LEU A 180 10.43 -28.22 32.47
N GLY A 181 10.23 -28.61 31.20
CA GLY A 181 9.47 -27.81 30.25
C GLY A 181 8.00 -27.72 30.63
N PHE A 182 7.20 -26.95 29.89
CA PHE A 182 5.77 -26.79 30.18
C PHE A 182 4.97 -26.41 28.94
N ILE A 183 3.67 -26.70 28.95
CA ILE A 183 2.75 -26.37 27.85
C ILE A 183 1.69 -25.41 28.35
N CYS A 184 1.55 -24.26 27.68
CA CYS A 184 0.50 -23.30 27.98
C CYS A 184 -0.66 -23.41 27.01
N GLU A 185 -1.86 -23.10 27.48
CA GLU A 185 -3.06 -22.85 26.68
C GLU A 185 -3.60 -21.44 26.90
N LYS A 186 -4.21 -20.84 25.87
CA LYS A 186 -4.97 -19.58 26.00
C LYS A 186 -6.06 -19.44 24.95
N ALA A 187 -7.01 -18.55 25.22
CA ALA A 187 -8.03 -18.19 24.24
C ALA A 187 -7.40 -17.44 23.06
N PRO A 188 -7.82 -17.72 21.81
CA PRO A 188 -7.37 -16.96 20.64
C PRO A 188 -7.92 -15.53 20.71
N THR A 189 -7.07 -14.53 20.47
CA THR A 189 -7.41 -13.11 20.64
C THR A 189 -7.92 -12.50 19.33
N ARG A 190 -8.62 -11.37 19.43
CA ARG A 190 -8.80 -10.48 18.27
C ARG A 190 -7.42 -9.87 17.93
N PRO A 191 -7.04 -9.73 16.66
CA PRO A 191 -5.73 -9.20 16.31
C PRO A 191 -5.58 -7.78 16.87
N GLY A 192 -4.67 -7.63 17.81
CA GLY A 192 -4.05 -6.37 18.24
C GLY A 192 -2.53 -6.52 18.05
N PRO A 193 -1.79 -5.42 17.90
CA PRO A 193 -0.41 -5.45 17.43
C PRO A 193 0.50 -6.10 18.47
N ALA A 194 1.38 -6.99 18.03
CA ALA A 194 2.36 -7.63 18.89
C ALA A 194 3.62 -7.96 18.12
N ALA A 195 4.53 -6.99 18.08
CA ALA A 195 5.90 -7.04 18.57
C ALA A 195 6.57 -8.42 18.57
N GLY A 196 7.42 -8.61 17.57
CA GLY A 196 8.84 -8.93 17.83
C GLY A 196 9.26 -10.40 17.81
N ARG A 197 10.04 -10.69 16.76
CA ARG A 197 11.18 -11.62 16.64
C ARG A 197 10.90 -13.09 16.30
N ALA A 198 11.22 -13.43 15.05
CA ALA A 198 11.87 -14.68 14.68
C ALA A 198 12.96 -14.40 13.62
N ALA A 199 14.14 -14.98 13.83
CA ALA A 199 15.22 -15.08 12.83
C ALA A 199 15.14 -16.47 12.15
N PRO A 200 15.98 -16.74 11.13
CA PRO A 200 15.59 -16.75 9.73
C PRO A 200 15.40 -18.18 9.22
N SER A 201 14.27 -18.45 8.57
CA SER A 201 14.11 -19.57 7.66
C SER A 201 13.76 -19.01 6.28
N GLY A 202 14.61 -19.35 5.31
CA GLY A 202 14.59 -18.81 3.97
C GLY A 202 13.31 -19.05 3.17
N CYS A 203 13.29 -18.32 2.06
CA CYS A 203 12.29 -18.27 0.98
C CYS A 203 11.07 -17.34 1.21
N GLN A 204 11.17 -16.16 0.56
CA GLN A 204 10.07 -15.45 -0.12
C GLN A 204 8.94 -14.80 0.69
N HIS A 205 9.26 -14.06 1.77
CA HIS A 205 8.26 -13.22 2.43
C HIS A 205 8.73 -11.80 2.70
N GLN A 206 8.96 -10.98 1.66
CA GLN A 206 9.14 -9.53 1.82
C GLN A 206 8.52 -8.73 0.66
N LEU A 207 7.25 -9.01 0.41
CA LEU A 207 6.36 -8.12 -0.35
C LEU A 207 5.10 -7.78 0.48
N ALA A 208 5.12 -8.10 1.77
CA ALA A 208 3.89 -8.23 2.56
C ALA A 208 3.49 -6.99 3.36
N ALA A 209 4.23 -5.88 3.32
CA ALA A 209 3.85 -4.67 4.07
C ALA A 209 4.20 -3.32 3.38
N VAL A 210 4.31 -3.27 2.05
CA VAL A 210 4.52 -1.97 1.36
C VAL A 210 3.30 -1.05 1.47
N HIS A 211 2.10 -1.60 1.70
CA HIS A 211 0.92 -0.80 2.02
C HIS A 211 0.11 -1.54 3.07
N ARG A 212 -0.41 -0.88 4.11
CA ARG A 212 -1.37 -1.51 5.01
C ARG A 212 -2.75 -1.07 4.59
N SER A 213 -3.60 -2.02 4.23
CA SER A 213 -5.02 -1.75 4.00
C SER A 213 -5.66 -1.19 5.28
N THR A 214 -6.31 -0.01 5.20
CA THR A 214 -7.08 0.53 6.33
C THR A 214 -8.24 -0.40 6.68
N ALA A 215 -8.72 -0.38 7.93
CA ALA A 215 -9.87 -1.18 8.33
C ALA A 215 -11.11 -0.94 7.44
N MET A 216 -11.28 0.30 6.96
CA MET A 216 -12.38 0.68 6.08
C MET A 216 -12.14 0.23 4.63
N THR A 217 -10.91 0.31 4.08
CA THR A 217 -10.53 -0.35 2.83
C THR A 217 -10.88 -1.84 2.83
N VAL A 218 -10.55 -2.54 3.92
CA VAL A 218 -10.85 -3.98 4.08
C VAL A 218 -12.35 -4.22 4.08
N LYS A 219 -13.09 -3.42 4.84
CA LYS A 219 -14.56 -3.48 4.92
C LYS A 219 -15.20 -3.26 3.54
N LEU A 220 -14.82 -2.20 2.83
CA LEU A 220 -15.29 -1.91 1.46
C LEU A 220 -14.97 -3.03 0.49
N SER A 221 -13.75 -3.58 0.56
CA SER A 221 -13.35 -4.70 -0.31
C SER A 221 -14.12 -5.97 -0.03
N ASN A 222 -14.49 -6.24 1.22
CA ASN A 222 -15.35 -7.37 1.56
C ASN A 222 -16.77 -7.16 1.01
N HIS A 223 -17.32 -5.96 1.12
CA HIS A 223 -18.62 -5.63 0.52
C HIS A 223 -18.61 -5.79 -1.01
N ALA A 224 -17.56 -5.29 -1.67
CA ALA A 224 -17.37 -5.46 -3.11
C ALA A 224 -17.32 -6.94 -3.50
N ALA A 225 -16.54 -7.75 -2.79
CA ALA A 225 -16.39 -9.17 -3.06
C ALA A 225 -17.71 -9.94 -2.92
N ILE A 226 -18.57 -9.56 -1.96
CA ILE A 226 -19.93 -10.13 -1.85
C ILE A 226 -20.73 -9.82 -3.11
N LEU A 227 -20.80 -8.54 -3.52
CA LEU A 227 -21.57 -8.10 -4.69
C LEU A 227 -21.06 -8.74 -5.99
N GLU A 228 -19.74 -8.86 -6.16
CA GLU A 228 -19.11 -9.52 -7.30
C GLU A 228 -19.46 -11.02 -7.36
N LYS A 229 -19.41 -11.73 -6.23
CA LYS A 229 -19.78 -13.16 -6.16
C LYS A 229 -21.26 -13.39 -6.44
N VAL A 230 -22.14 -12.55 -5.91
CA VAL A 230 -23.58 -12.58 -6.24
C VAL A 230 -23.77 -12.41 -7.74
N ALA A 231 -23.17 -11.37 -8.32
CA ALA A 231 -23.29 -11.08 -9.74
C ALA A 231 -22.75 -12.23 -10.61
N LYS A 232 -21.57 -12.76 -10.28
CA LYS A 232 -20.96 -13.91 -10.98
C LYS A 232 -21.89 -15.12 -10.95
N SER A 233 -22.41 -15.49 -9.77
CA SER A 233 -23.32 -16.63 -9.61
C SER A 233 -24.57 -16.50 -10.48
N LEU A 234 -25.21 -15.32 -10.45
CA LEU A 234 -26.40 -15.02 -11.26
C LEU A 234 -26.11 -15.08 -12.76
N MET A 235 -25.01 -14.48 -13.21
CA MET A 235 -24.61 -14.49 -14.62
C MET A 235 -24.32 -15.90 -15.14
N THR A 236 -23.75 -16.78 -14.30
CA THR A 236 -23.42 -18.16 -14.69
C THR A 236 -24.58 -19.14 -14.59
N SER A 237 -25.73 -18.73 -14.06
CA SER A 237 -26.92 -19.58 -13.98
C SER A 237 -27.56 -19.81 -15.36
N ALA A 238 -28.23 -20.95 -15.56
CA ALA A 238 -28.89 -21.26 -16.83
C ALA A 238 -30.00 -20.24 -17.11
N GLY A 239 -29.89 -19.50 -18.22
CA GLY A 239 -30.80 -18.38 -18.52
C GLY A 239 -30.57 -17.13 -17.65
N GLY A 240 -29.40 -17.01 -17.02
CA GLY A 240 -29.05 -15.92 -16.11
C GLY A 240 -29.06 -14.53 -16.77
N PRO A 241 -29.35 -13.47 -16.00
CA PRO A 241 -29.41 -12.10 -16.49
C PRO A 241 -28.02 -11.57 -16.89
N SER A 242 -28.00 -10.62 -17.84
CA SER A 242 -26.77 -9.91 -18.19
C SER A 242 -26.33 -8.96 -17.06
N LEU A 243 -25.04 -8.58 -17.06
CA LEU A 243 -24.52 -7.63 -16.09
C LEU A 243 -25.21 -6.25 -16.18
N ASP A 244 -25.67 -5.85 -17.37
CA ASP A 244 -26.44 -4.60 -17.54
C ASP A 244 -27.75 -4.65 -16.74
N VAL A 245 -28.48 -5.77 -16.81
CA VAL A 245 -29.69 -5.99 -16.01
C VAL A 245 -29.35 -5.97 -14.52
N LEU A 246 -28.34 -6.74 -14.09
CA LEU A 246 -27.93 -6.82 -12.68
C LEU A 246 -27.51 -5.46 -12.11
N SER A 247 -26.83 -4.63 -12.90
CA SER A 247 -26.35 -3.31 -12.46
C SER A 247 -27.46 -2.29 -12.18
N ARG A 248 -28.67 -2.52 -12.72
CA ARG A 248 -29.85 -1.65 -12.54
C ARG A 248 -30.69 -2.05 -11.33
N ILE A 249 -30.48 -3.23 -10.76
CA ILE A 249 -31.25 -3.72 -9.61
C ILE A 249 -30.95 -2.84 -8.40
N ASN A 250 -31.98 -2.16 -7.91
CA ASN A 250 -31.93 -1.36 -6.69
C ASN A 250 -32.77 -2.04 -5.62
N SER A 251 -32.12 -2.68 -4.65
CA SER A 251 -32.78 -3.44 -3.59
C SER A 251 -32.20 -3.09 -2.22
N ARG A 252 -33.07 -2.98 -1.22
CA ARG A 252 -32.70 -2.65 0.17
C ARG A 252 -31.65 -3.63 0.73
N TYR A 253 -31.72 -4.88 0.27
CA TYR A 253 -30.79 -5.94 0.64
C TYR A 253 -29.39 -5.71 0.07
N ILE A 254 -29.29 -5.29 -1.19
CA ILE A 254 -28.01 -4.92 -1.81
C ILE A 254 -27.42 -3.71 -1.07
N THR A 255 -28.22 -2.67 -0.85
CA THR A 255 -27.75 -1.48 -0.12
C THR A 255 -27.38 -1.77 1.34
N SER A 256 -27.99 -2.78 1.97
CA SER A 256 -27.65 -3.21 3.33
C SER A 256 -26.26 -3.84 3.45
N VAL A 257 -25.70 -4.40 2.36
CA VAL A 257 -24.30 -4.86 2.32
C VAL A 257 -23.36 -3.72 2.65
N CYS A 258 -23.65 -2.51 2.17
CA CYS A 258 -22.86 -1.30 2.42
C CYS A 258 -23.30 -0.51 3.66
N HIS A 259 -24.07 -1.10 4.58
CA HIS A 259 -24.54 -0.41 5.77
C HIS A 259 -23.35 0.04 6.66
N GLY A 260 -23.37 1.32 7.07
CA GLY A 260 -22.27 1.92 7.84
C GLY A 260 -20.98 2.11 7.05
N THR A 261 -21.01 2.07 5.71
CA THR A 261 -19.93 2.58 4.84
C THR A 261 -20.39 3.74 3.95
N MET A 262 -21.67 4.08 3.98
CA MET A 262 -22.23 5.25 3.28
C MET A 262 -22.06 6.50 4.16
N VAL A 263 -21.58 7.60 3.55
CA VAL A 263 -21.21 8.82 4.26
C VAL A 263 -22.41 9.69 4.59
N ALA A 264 -22.37 10.26 5.80
CA ALA A 264 -23.28 11.30 6.27
C ALA A 264 -23.14 12.59 5.45
N ALA A 265 -24.22 13.37 5.33
CA ALA A 265 -24.15 14.68 4.71
C ALA A 265 -23.06 15.55 5.35
N CYS A 266 -22.46 16.47 4.57
CA CYS A 266 -21.51 17.43 5.13
C CYS A 266 -22.16 18.21 6.30
N PRO A 267 -21.40 18.51 7.37
CA PRO A 267 -21.93 19.29 8.49
C PRO A 267 -22.60 20.57 7.98
N LYS A 268 -23.79 20.89 8.51
CA LYS A 268 -24.54 22.11 8.15
C LYS A 268 -23.92 23.41 8.70
N THR A 269 -22.89 23.29 9.54
CA THR A 269 -22.13 24.43 10.08
C THR A 269 -21.35 25.14 8.96
N ALA A 270 -20.90 26.37 9.22
CA ALA A 270 -20.20 27.22 8.26
C ALA A 270 -19.16 26.43 7.44
N THR A 271 -19.10 26.70 6.13
CA THR A 271 -18.19 26.06 5.18
C THR A 271 -16.78 25.94 5.78
N PRO A 272 -16.21 24.73 5.95
CA PRO A 272 -14.96 24.58 6.67
C PRO A 272 -13.84 25.36 5.98
N GLU A 273 -13.11 26.15 6.76
CA GLU A 273 -11.99 27.00 6.31
C GLU A 273 -10.81 26.16 5.79
N PHE A 274 -10.60 24.99 6.37
CA PHE A 274 -9.51 24.06 6.03
C PHE A 274 -10.06 22.75 5.46
N ARG A 275 -9.20 22.05 4.69
CA ARG A 275 -9.49 20.70 4.19
C ARG A 275 -9.55 19.71 5.37
N SER A 276 -10.44 18.73 5.31
CA SER A 276 -10.32 17.54 6.17
C SER A 276 -9.08 16.73 5.80
N ALA A 277 -8.60 15.86 6.69
CA ALA A 277 -7.50 14.94 6.38
C ALA A 277 -7.90 13.91 5.31
N ASP A 278 -9.16 13.49 5.29
CA ASP A 278 -9.68 12.45 4.39
C ASP A 278 -10.22 12.97 3.05
N GLY A 279 -10.13 14.29 2.81
CA GLY A 279 -10.63 14.95 1.60
C GLY A 279 -12.15 15.04 1.47
N ARG A 280 -12.93 14.53 2.43
CA ARG A 280 -14.40 14.65 2.41
C ARG A 280 -14.85 16.10 2.46
N CYS A 281 -16.04 16.35 1.89
CA CYS A 281 -16.65 17.69 1.87
C CYS A 281 -15.84 18.77 1.12
N ASN A 282 -14.88 18.37 0.28
CA ASN A 282 -14.37 19.25 -0.76
C ASN A 282 -15.52 19.70 -1.67
N ASN A 283 -16.27 18.73 -2.20
CA ASN A 283 -17.50 18.97 -2.94
C ASN A 283 -18.72 18.87 -2.01
N GLN A 284 -19.49 19.95 -1.89
CA GLN A 284 -20.65 20.02 -0.99
C GLN A 284 -21.85 19.18 -1.46
N ARG A 285 -21.98 18.97 -2.78
CA ARG A 285 -23.09 18.18 -3.36
C ARG A 285 -22.77 16.69 -3.40
N HIS A 286 -21.49 16.37 -3.57
CA HIS A 286 -20.98 15.01 -3.61
C HIS A 286 -19.82 14.85 -2.60
N PRO A 287 -20.11 14.72 -1.29
CA PRO A 287 -19.12 14.78 -0.22
C PRO A 287 -17.94 13.80 -0.34
N LEU A 288 -18.10 12.73 -1.09
CA LEU A 288 -17.11 11.66 -1.30
C LEU A 288 -16.20 11.88 -2.52
N TRP A 289 -16.52 12.81 -3.41
CA TRP A 289 -15.72 12.99 -4.63
C TRP A 289 -14.30 13.45 -4.28
N GLY A 290 -13.31 12.63 -4.64
CA GLY A 290 -11.90 12.85 -4.33
C GLY A 290 -11.47 12.53 -2.90
N SER A 291 -12.35 12.06 -2.02
CA SER A 291 -11.96 11.63 -0.68
C SER A 291 -11.17 10.32 -0.72
N THR A 292 -10.63 9.92 0.43
CA THR A 292 -10.06 8.58 0.63
C THR A 292 -11.06 7.46 0.38
N GLU A 293 -10.53 6.27 0.15
CA GLU A 293 -11.24 4.99 0.09
C GLU A 293 -12.37 4.96 -0.95
N GLN A 294 -12.18 5.71 -2.04
CA GLN A 294 -13.10 5.77 -3.17
C GLN A 294 -12.67 4.82 -4.29
N CYS A 295 -13.62 4.41 -5.12
CA CYS A 295 -13.30 3.76 -6.37
C CYS A 295 -12.53 4.70 -7.31
N LEU A 296 -11.50 4.17 -7.97
CA LEU A 296 -10.87 4.83 -9.10
C LEU A 296 -11.89 5.05 -10.22
N LYS A 297 -11.91 6.26 -10.80
CA LYS A 297 -12.86 6.64 -11.83
C LYS A 297 -12.50 6.01 -13.18
N ARG A 298 -13.50 5.49 -13.89
CA ARG A 298 -13.34 4.92 -15.23
C ARG A 298 -13.60 5.97 -16.31
N LEU A 299 -12.64 6.18 -17.20
CA LEU A 299 -12.82 6.98 -18.42
C LEU A 299 -13.34 6.14 -19.59
N LEU A 300 -13.07 4.84 -19.57
CA LEU A 300 -13.59 3.83 -20.49
C LEU A 300 -14.11 2.64 -19.69
N PRO A 301 -15.13 1.91 -20.17
CA PRO A 301 -15.60 0.68 -19.53
C PRO A 301 -14.46 -0.35 -19.39
N PRO A 302 -14.34 -1.06 -18.25
CA PRO A 302 -13.29 -2.05 -18.08
C PRO A 302 -13.52 -3.31 -18.91
N GLN A 303 -12.43 -3.89 -19.39
CA GLN A 303 -12.38 -5.15 -20.14
C GLN A 303 -11.85 -6.27 -19.25
N TYR A 304 -12.76 -7.13 -18.82
CA TYR A 304 -12.51 -8.38 -18.09
C TYR A 304 -12.90 -9.55 -18.99
N ASP A 305 -12.23 -10.69 -18.86
CA ASP A 305 -12.47 -11.86 -19.73
C ASP A 305 -13.91 -12.38 -19.59
N ASP A 306 -14.48 -12.34 -18.38
CA ASP A 306 -15.87 -12.70 -18.09
C ASP A 306 -16.83 -11.49 -18.15
N GLY A 307 -16.33 -10.32 -18.57
CA GLY A 307 -17.08 -9.06 -18.56
C GLY A 307 -17.39 -8.50 -17.17
N LEU A 308 -16.94 -9.13 -16.08
CA LEU A 308 -17.27 -8.77 -14.70
C LEU A 308 -16.03 -8.49 -13.85
N MET A 309 -15.16 -9.47 -13.64
CA MET A 309 -14.07 -9.41 -12.66
C MET A 309 -12.85 -10.28 -12.99
N SER A 310 -12.93 -11.24 -13.92
CA SER A 310 -11.81 -12.10 -14.27
C SER A 310 -10.76 -11.30 -15.05
N PRO A 311 -9.49 -11.23 -14.58
CA PRO A 311 -8.45 -10.44 -15.21
C PRO A 311 -8.36 -10.69 -16.72
N ARG A 312 -7.95 -9.66 -17.47
CA ARG A 312 -7.80 -9.76 -18.91
C ARG A 312 -6.64 -10.70 -19.26
N THR A 313 -6.94 -11.88 -19.80
CA THR A 313 -5.94 -12.85 -20.28
C THR A 313 -6.10 -13.17 -21.76
N THR A 314 -7.22 -12.75 -22.35
CA THR A 314 -7.56 -13.00 -23.74
C THR A 314 -7.56 -11.69 -24.55
N GLY A 315 -7.00 -11.74 -25.75
CA GLY A 315 -6.95 -10.64 -26.71
C GLY A 315 -8.19 -10.57 -27.60
N ARG A 316 -8.19 -9.59 -28.51
CA ARG A 316 -9.32 -9.27 -29.39
C ARG A 316 -9.84 -10.48 -30.18
N ASN A 317 -8.94 -11.32 -30.67
CA ASN A 317 -9.27 -12.46 -31.53
C ASN A 317 -9.47 -13.76 -30.75
N LEU A 318 -9.82 -13.67 -29.46
CA LEU A 318 -9.92 -14.81 -28.53
C LEU A 318 -8.60 -15.59 -28.35
N THR A 319 -7.48 -14.99 -28.75
CA THR A 319 -6.14 -15.55 -28.55
C THR A 319 -5.59 -15.16 -27.19
N PRO A 320 -4.83 -16.03 -26.50
CA PRO A 320 -4.16 -15.66 -25.26
C PRO A 320 -3.26 -14.42 -25.46
N LEU A 321 -3.31 -13.48 -24.51
CA LEU A 321 -2.38 -12.36 -24.46
C LEU A 321 -0.95 -12.86 -24.16
N PRO A 322 0.09 -12.16 -24.62
CA PRO A 322 1.46 -12.53 -24.32
C PRO A 322 1.70 -12.54 -22.81
N LYS A 323 2.50 -13.50 -22.32
CA LYS A 323 2.90 -13.56 -20.92
C LYS A 323 3.65 -12.28 -20.56
N VAL A 324 3.26 -11.62 -19.47
CA VAL A 324 3.75 -10.26 -19.15
C VAL A 324 5.26 -10.20 -18.92
N ARG A 325 5.87 -11.25 -18.38
CA ARG A 325 7.33 -11.33 -18.24
C ARG A 325 8.04 -11.40 -19.60
N ARG A 326 7.47 -12.10 -20.58
CA ARG A 326 8.00 -12.10 -21.96
C ARG A 326 7.91 -10.72 -22.60
N VAL A 327 6.82 -9.99 -22.35
CA VAL A 327 6.69 -8.59 -22.80
C VAL A 327 7.77 -7.72 -22.17
N SER A 328 8.00 -7.85 -20.86
CA SER A 328 9.06 -7.14 -20.14
C SER A 328 10.45 -7.39 -20.72
N LEU A 329 10.84 -8.66 -20.89
CA LEU A 329 12.13 -9.05 -21.47
C LEU A 329 12.38 -8.43 -22.85
N VAL A 330 11.35 -8.36 -23.69
CA VAL A 330 11.51 -7.91 -25.08
C VAL A 330 11.41 -6.38 -25.21
N MET A 331 10.50 -5.75 -24.46
CA MET A 331 10.22 -4.32 -24.57
C MET A 331 11.04 -3.44 -23.62
N HIS A 332 11.36 -3.94 -22.43
CA HIS A 332 11.91 -3.17 -21.31
C HIS A 332 13.34 -3.60 -20.96
N GLU A 333 14.21 -3.60 -21.97
CA GLU A 333 15.65 -3.87 -21.83
C GLU A 333 16.32 -2.76 -20.99
N ASP A 334 17.44 -3.08 -20.34
CA ASP A 334 18.29 -2.09 -19.65
C ASP A 334 19.25 -1.46 -20.66
N LEU A 335 18.77 -0.46 -21.40
CA LEU A 335 19.60 0.42 -22.21
C LEU A 335 19.69 1.78 -21.53
N ARG A 336 20.89 2.16 -21.11
CA ARG A 336 21.11 3.41 -20.39
C ARG A 336 21.24 4.56 -21.38
N LYS A 337 20.29 5.50 -21.32
CA LYS A 337 20.31 6.75 -22.06
C LYS A 337 19.91 7.86 -21.12
N SER A 338 20.86 8.68 -20.67
CA SER A 338 20.55 9.79 -19.77
C SER A 338 19.89 10.94 -20.53
N SER A 339 18.91 11.60 -19.90
CA SER A 339 18.30 12.82 -20.45
C SER A 339 19.34 13.96 -20.50
N PRO A 340 19.49 14.66 -21.64
CA PRO A 340 20.39 15.82 -21.72
C PRO A 340 19.78 17.09 -21.12
N VAL A 341 18.46 17.11 -20.88
CA VAL A 341 17.72 18.34 -20.53
C VAL A 341 17.31 18.36 -19.06
N ASN A 342 16.93 17.22 -18.51
CA ASN A 342 16.22 17.15 -17.24
C ASN A 342 17.03 16.42 -16.16
N THR A 343 16.76 16.74 -14.91
CA THR A 343 17.42 16.15 -13.74
C THR A 343 16.62 14.97 -13.20
N HIS A 344 17.25 14.17 -12.34
CA HIS A 344 16.63 13.05 -11.65
C HIS A 344 15.48 13.50 -10.74
N MET A 345 15.38 14.79 -10.43
CA MET A 345 14.26 15.39 -9.71
C MET A 345 12.92 15.27 -10.46
N VAL A 346 12.90 15.16 -11.79
CA VAL A 346 11.64 14.88 -12.53
C VAL A 346 11.07 13.52 -12.11
N MET A 347 11.91 12.49 -12.07
CA MET A 347 11.51 11.16 -11.58
C MET A 347 11.07 11.25 -10.11
N GLN A 348 11.91 11.84 -9.26
CA GLN A 348 11.72 11.78 -7.82
C GLN A 348 10.50 12.56 -7.34
N PHE A 349 10.28 13.78 -7.87
CA PHE A 349 9.09 14.56 -7.55
C PHE A 349 7.84 13.91 -8.12
N GLY A 350 7.93 13.25 -9.29
CA GLY A 350 6.84 12.45 -9.85
C GLY A 350 6.40 11.34 -8.90
N GLN A 351 7.33 10.58 -8.32
CA GLN A 351 7.04 9.56 -7.31
C GLN A 351 6.44 10.18 -6.03
N PHE A 352 7.08 11.24 -5.50
CA PHE A 352 6.60 11.92 -4.30
C PHE A 352 5.16 12.45 -4.48
N LEU A 353 4.85 12.98 -5.66
CA LEU A 353 3.53 13.50 -6.03
C LEU A 353 2.51 12.37 -6.28
N ASP A 354 2.89 11.27 -6.93
CA ASP A 354 2.02 10.08 -7.08
C ASP A 354 1.51 9.62 -5.71
N HIS A 355 2.42 9.61 -4.73
CA HIS A 355 2.11 9.19 -3.38
C HIS A 355 1.20 10.15 -2.61
N ASP A 356 0.90 11.33 -3.15
CA ASP A 356 -0.08 12.25 -2.58
C ASP A 356 -1.52 11.92 -2.99
N PHE A 357 -1.71 11.21 -4.11
CA PHE A 357 -3.06 10.99 -4.63
C PHE A 357 -3.40 9.56 -5.07
N THR A 358 -2.42 8.66 -5.14
CA THR A 358 -2.64 7.26 -5.53
C THR A 358 -2.03 6.27 -4.58
N LEU A 359 -2.88 5.40 -4.03
CA LEU A 359 -2.50 4.21 -3.29
C LEU A 359 -3.57 3.13 -3.50
N THR A 360 -3.28 2.12 -4.32
CA THR A 360 -4.21 1.01 -4.54
C THR A 360 -3.79 -0.20 -3.70
N PRO A 361 -4.52 -0.53 -2.63
CA PRO A 361 -4.17 -1.64 -1.74
C PRO A 361 -4.40 -3.00 -2.40
N SER A 362 -3.70 -4.02 -1.91
CA SER A 362 -3.78 -5.42 -2.35
C SER A 362 -4.07 -6.38 -1.18
N PHE A 363 -4.30 -7.66 -1.48
CA PHE A 363 -4.52 -8.67 -0.44
C PHE A 363 -3.22 -9.18 0.21
N GLN A 364 -2.07 -8.92 -0.40
CA GLN A 364 -0.76 -9.38 0.08
C GLN A 364 -0.43 -8.80 1.47
N GLU A 365 -0.92 -7.59 1.69
CA GLU A 365 -0.77 -6.75 2.90
C GLU A 365 -1.40 -7.36 4.17
N GLU A 366 -2.26 -8.38 4.00
CA GLU A 366 -2.90 -9.11 5.10
C GLU A 366 -2.42 -10.57 5.16
N GLY A 367 -1.26 -10.86 4.56
CA GLY A 367 -0.65 -12.19 4.58
C GLY A 367 -1.19 -13.15 3.52
N LEU A 368 -1.83 -12.66 2.44
CA LEU A 368 -2.08 -13.50 1.27
C LEU A 368 -0.74 -13.84 0.61
N ASP A 369 -0.37 -15.11 0.67
CA ASP A 369 0.77 -15.65 -0.05
C ASP A 369 0.34 -16.21 -1.41
N CYS A 370 0.90 -15.64 -2.48
CA CYS A 370 0.61 -16.04 -3.85
C CYS A 370 1.77 -16.87 -4.41
N THR A 371 1.94 -18.06 -3.84
CA THR A 371 2.82 -19.09 -4.39
C THR A 371 2.34 -19.54 -5.76
N CYS A 372 3.23 -20.13 -6.56
CA CYS A 372 2.91 -20.52 -7.95
C CYS A 372 1.82 -21.61 -8.05
N ASP A 373 1.63 -22.39 -7.00
CA ASP A 373 0.59 -23.42 -6.85
C ASP A 373 -0.69 -22.90 -6.18
N SER A 374 -0.73 -21.61 -5.80
CA SER A 374 -1.91 -21.01 -5.19
C SER A 374 -3.11 -21.09 -6.13
N THR A 375 -4.22 -21.60 -5.60
CA THR A 375 -5.52 -21.68 -6.27
C THR A 375 -6.48 -20.57 -5.83
N ASP A 376 -5.99 -19.62 -5.02
CA ASP A 376 -6.79 -18.50 -4.54
C ASP A 376 -7.10 -17.54 -5.70
N GLU A 377 -8.38 -17.24 -5.95
CA GLU A 377 -8.81 -16.33 -7.02
C GLU A 377 -8.28 -14.88 -6.86
N ARG A 378 -7.75 -14.55 -5.67
CA ARG A 378 -7.08 -13.28 -5.38
C ARG A 378 -5.62 -13.26 -5.83
N CYS A 379 -5.05 -14.40 -6.19
CA CYS A 379 -3.73 -14.50 -6.80
C CYS A 379 -3.84 -14.48 -8.33
N PHE A 380 -2.96 -13.72 -8.98
CA PHE A 380 -2.87 -13.63 -10.44
C PHE A 380 -1.39 -13.61 -10.86
N ASN A 381 -0.70 -14.70 -10.53
CA ASN A 381 0.74 -14.84 -10.65
C ASN A 381 1.28 -14.57 -12.06
N ILE A 382 2.50 -14.05 -12.11
CA ILE A 382 3.22 -13.77 -13.34
C ILE A 382 4.01 -15.01 -13.73
N HIS A 383 3.61 -15.66 -14.81
CA HIS A 383 4.34 -16.81 -15.35
C HIS A 383 5.71 -16.38 -15.89
N VAL A 384 6.76 -17.11 -15.48
CA VAL A 384 8.14 -16.91 -15.95
C VAL A 384 8.43 -17.93 -17.06
N PRO A 385 8.84 -17.51 -18.26
CA PRO A 385 9.25 -18.43 -19.32
C PRO A 385 10.41 -19.35 -18.89
N SER A 386 10.45 -20.59 -19.40
CA SER A 386 11.53 -21.53 -19.07
C SER A 386 12.89 -21.10 -19.61
N ASP A 387 12.90 -20.26 -20.65
CA ASP A 387 14.09 -19.65 -21.26
C ASP A 387 14.40 -18.25 -20.69
N ASP A 388 13.79 -17.85 -19.57
CA ASP A 388 14.05 -16.56 -18.93
C ASP A 388 15.49 -16.50 -18.37
N PRO A 389 16.31 -15.54 -18.82
CA PRO A 389 17.71 -15.49 -18.41
C PRO A 389 17.90 -14.97 -16.98
N ASP A 390 16.96 -14.18 -16.44
CA ASP A 390 17.12 -13.51 -15.15
C ASP A 390 16.44 -14.28 -14.01
N PHE A 391 15.37 -15.01 -14.31
CA PHE A 391 14.60 -15.77 -13.31
C PHE A 391 14.65 -17.28 -13.53
N SER A 392 15.77 -17.78 -14.06
CA SER A 392 15.99 -19.21 -14.30
C SER A 392 15.70 -20.05 -13.06
N GLY A 393 14.95 -21.14 -13.25
CA GLY A 393 14.51 -22.04 -12.17
C GLY A 393 13.31 -21.55 -11.35
N ARG A 394 12.74 -20.37 -11.62
CA ARG A 394 11.50 -19.89 -11.00
C ARG A 394 10.34 -20.05 -11.98
N PRO A 395 9.26 -20.80 -11.63
CA PRO A 395 8.13 -20.98 -12.54
C PRO A 395 7.20 -19.76 -12.60
N CYS A 396 7.19 -18.93 -11.55
CA CYS A 396 6.40 -17.70 -11.53
C CYS A 396 6.98 -16.65 -10.56
N LEU A 397 6.47 -15.42 -10.69
CA LEU A 397 6.55 -14.38 -9.66
C LEU A 397 5.16 -14.23 -9.03
N GLY A 398 5.11 -14.24 -7.69
CA GLY A 398 3.87 -14.08 -6.94
C GLY A 398 3.23 -12.71 -7.20
N PHE A 399 1.90 -12.69 -7.39
CA PHE A 399 1.17 -11.45 -7.64
C PHE A 399 -0.22 -11.50 -7.02
N SER A 400 -0.48 -10.55 -6.11
CA SER A 400 -1.78 -10.36 -5.49
C SER A 400 -2.60 -9.32 -6.26
N ARG A 401 -3.88 -9.65 -6.50
CA ARG A 401 -4.84 -8.74 -7.10
C ARG A 401 -5.13 -7.54 -6.18
N SER A 402 -5.42 -6.40 -6.79
CA SER A 402 -5.78 -5.19 -6.06
C SER A 402 -7.15 -5.33 -5.42
N ARG A 403 -7.36 -4.70 -4.27
CA ARG A 403 -8.65 -4.63 -3.60
C ARG A 403 -9.66 -3.85 -4.42
N SER A 404 -10.91 -4.27 -4.27
CA SER A 404 -12.07 -3.72 -4.97
C SER A 404 -12.92 -2.83 -4.07
N CYS A 405 -13.75 -1.99 -4.67
CA CYS A 405 -14.78 -1.22 -3.97
C CYS A 405 -16.18 -1.57 -4.52
N PRO A 406 -17.23 -1.38 -3.71
CA PRO A 406 -18.60 -1.40 -4.20
C PRO A 406 -18.81 -0.29 -5.24
N ASN A 407 -19.57 -0.57 -6.30
CA ASN A 407 -19.93 0.47 -7.27
C ASN A 407 -20.77 1.56 -6.58
N GLU A 408 -20.76 2.77 -7.17
CA GLU A 408 -21.52 3.92 -6.68
C GLU A 408 -22.99 3.55 -6.40
N GLY A 409 -23.49 4.00 -5.24
CA GLY A 409 -24.83 3.63 -4.76
C GLY A 409 -24.96 2.21 -4.21
N CYS A 410 -23.84 1.53 -3.94
CA CYS A 410 -23.79 0.14 -3.49
C CYS A 410 -24.52 -0.79 -4.47
N ARG A 411 -24.05 -0.83 -5.72
CA ARG A 411 -24.66 -1.63 -6.80
C ARG A 411 -23.76 -2.77 -7.27
N MET A 412 -24.39 -3.81 -7.79
CA MET A 412 -23.68 -4.81 -8.60
C MET A 412 -23.14 -4.16 -9.87
N GLY A 413 -22.01 -4.65 -10.38
CA GLY A 413 -21.38 -4.10 -11.55
C GLY A 413 -19.99 -4.68 -11.75
N ARG A 414 -19.31 -4.20 -12.79
CA ARG A 414 -17.92 -4.59 -13.08
C ARG A 414 -17.01 -4.23 -11.92
N ARG A 415 -15.99 -5.04 -11.67
CA ARG A 415 -14.98 -4.81 -10.62
C ARG A 415 -14.34 -3.42 -10.76
N GLN A 416 -14.31 -2.67 -9.65
CA GLN A 416 -13.66 -1.37 -9.53
C GLN A 416 -12.60 -1.44 -8.44
N GLN A 417 -11.42 -0.85 -8.66
CA GLN A 417 -10.34 -0.81 -7.68
C GLN A 417 -10.41 0.43 -6.81
N LEU A 418 -9.94 0.29 -5.57
CA LEU A 418 -9.89 1.35 -4.57
C LEU A 418 -8.68 2.28 -4.76
N ASN A 419 -8.87 3.53 -4.39
CA ASN A 419 -7.81 4.43 -3.96
C ASN A 419 -7.95 4.65 -2.46
N GLN A 420 -6.93 4.31 -1.69
CA GLN A 420 -6.96 4.41 -0.22
C GLN A 420 -6.74 5.85 0.27
N ILE A 421 -5.97 6.66 -0.46
CA ILE A 421 -5.64 8.05 -0.10
C ILE A 421 -6.52 9.06 -0.85
N THR A 422 -6.41 10.35 -0.48
CA THR A 422 -7.19 11.41 -1.13
C THR A 422 -6.82 11.52 -2.61
N ALA A 423 -7.62 12.20 -3.43
CA ALA A 423 -7.26 12.45 -4.83
C ALA A 423 -6.57 13.81 -5.05
N PHE A 424 -6.60 14.69 -4.06
CA PHE A 424 -6.20 16.08 -4.24
C PHE A 424 -4.67 16.22 -4.21
N VAL A 425 -4.15 17.28 -4.83
CA VAL A 425 -2.78 17.72 -4.55
C VAL A 425 -2.85 18.56 -3.28
N ASP A 426 -2.76 17.91 -2.12
CA ASP A 426 -2.99 18.52 -0.80
C ASP A 426 -1.96 18.14 0.27
N ALA A 427 -0.88 17.46 -0.15
CA ALA A 427 0.23 17.03 0.70
C ALA A 427 -0.19 16.01 1.78
N SER A 428 -1.21 15.20 1.52
CA SER A 428 -1.53 14.00 2.29
C SER A 428 -0.33 13.05 2.44
N ASN A 429 0.61 13.01 1.49
CA ASN A 429 1.88 12.29 1.63
C ASN A 429 2.79 12.83 2.77
N VAL A 430 2.57 14.07 3.21
CA VAL A 430 3.21 14.69 4.39
C VAL A 430 2.32 14.56 5.63
N TYR A 431 1.01 14.75 5.48
CA TYR A 431 0.06 14.93 6.59
C TYR A 431 -0.79 13.71 6.96
N GLY A 432 -0.76 12.64 6.18
CA GLY A 432 -1.70 11.52 6.32
C GLY A 432 -2.99 11.75 5.55
N SER A 433 -3.75 10.67 5.40
CA SER A 433 -5.05 10.64 4.71
C SER A 433 -6.22 10.40 5.67
N SER A 434 -5.97 10.43 6.98
CA SER A 434 -6.98 10.34 8.02
C SER A 434 -6.65 11.27 9.19
N GLU A 435 -7.67 11.64 9.97
CA GLU A 435 -7.49 12.49 11.15
C GLU A 435 -6.58 11.82 12.20
N ASP A 436 -6.65 10.49 12.31
CA ASP A 436 -5.80 9.71 13.23
C ASP A 436 -4.32 9.74 12.79
N GLU A 437 -4.04 9.49 11.51
CA GLU A 437 -2.69 9.60 10.95
C GLU A 437 -2.14 11.01 11.12
N MET A 438 -2.92 12.03 10.73
CA MET A 438 -2.53 13.43 10.84
C MET A 438 -2.25 13.82 12.29
N SER A 439 -3.10 13.42 13.23
CA SER A 439 -2.88 13.66 14.66
C SER A 439 -1.64 12.93 15.18
N SER A 440 -1.38 11.70 14.70
CA SER A 440 -0.20 10.92 15.11
C SER A 440 1.13 11.55 14.69
N LEU A 441 1.14 12.30 13.58
CA LEU A 441 2.31 12.97 13.02
C LEU A 441 2.56 14.35 13.64
N ARG A 442 1.60 14.91 14.38
CA ARG A 442 1.71 16.23 15.00
C ARG A 442 2.49 16.21 16.30
N SER A 443 3.37 17.18 16.48
CA SER A 443 3.97 17.49 17.77
C SER A 443 3.06 18.46 18.50
N ARG A 444 2.38 17.98 19.56
CA ARG A 444 1.57 18.86 20.41
C ARG A 444 2.47 19.50 21.45
N SER A 445 2.65 20.82 21.35
CA SER A 445 3.41 21.60 22.33
C SER A 445 2.63 22.84 22.75
N GLU A 446 2.56 23.08 24.06
CA GLU A 446 2.02 24.32 24.63
C GLU A 446 3.09 25.44 24.73
N THR A 447 4.31 25.18 24.23
CA THR A 447 5.43 26.13 24.29
C THR A 447 5.43 27.11 23.11
N ARG A 448 6.46 27.96 22.98
CA ARG A 448 6.57 28.95 21.89
C ARG A 448 6.68 28.34 20.48
N ALA A 449 6.85 27.02 20.34
CA ALA A 449 6.92 26.32 19.05
C ALA A 449 5.68 25.43 18.87
N ARG A 450 4.60 26.04 18.34
CA ARG A 450 3.28 25.43 18.12
C ARG A 450 3.09 25.00 16.66
N GLY A 451 2.16 24.08 16.46
CA GLY A 451 1.68 23.62 15.17
C GLY A 451 2.74 22.89 14.34
N LEU A 452 3.67 22.19 15.01
CA LEU A 452 4.76 21.46 14.36
C LEU A 452 4.37 20.03 14.03
N LEU A 453 5.04 19.46 13.03
CA LEU A 453 5.12 18.02 12.84
C LEU A 453 6.22 17.43 13.75
N LYS A 454 6.01 16.18 14.19
CA LYS A 454 7.02 15.40 14.90
C LYS A 454 8.25 15.22 14.01
N SER A 455 9.41 15.23 14.65
CA SER A 455 10.70 15.04 14.02
C SER A 455 11.67 14.43 15.02
N ARG A 456 12.83 13.98 14.55
CA ARG A 456 13.94 13.58 15.41
C ARG A 456 15.15 14.50 15.19
N PRO A 457 15.95 14.76 16.22
CA PRO A 457 17.24 15.42 16.06
C PRO A 457 18.13 14.67 15.07
N ASN A 458 18.99 15.37 14.35
CA ASN A 458 19.98 14.71 13.52
C ASN A 458 21.05 14.05 14.41
N PRO A 459 21.28 12.73 14.29
CA PRO A 459 22.18 12.02 15.19
C PRO A 459 23.66 12.41 15.03
N ALA A 460 24.07 13.01 13.90
CA ALA A 460 25.46 13.41 13.71
C ALA A 460 25.82 14.76 14.32
N ASP A 461 24.87 15.69 14.39
CA ASP A 461 25.11 17.03 14.93
C ASP A 461 23.77 17.67 15.31
N ALA A 462 23.66 18.11 16.57
CA ALA A 462 22.48 18.79 17.08
C ALA A 462 22.16 20.10 16.35
N ASN A 463 23.13 20.69 15.65
CA ASN A 463 22.94 21.91 14.84
C ASN A 463 22.42 21.63 13.43
N LYS A 464 22.46 20.38 12.97
CA LYS A 464 21.90 19.99 11.66
C LYS A 464 20.38 19.93 11.72
N LYS A 465 19.75 20.08 10.55
CA LYS A 465 18.30 20.05 10.43
C LYS A 465 17.72 18.69 10.78
N GLU A 466 16.54 18.74 11.39
CA GLU A 466 15.74 17.61 11.85
C GLU A 466 15.47 16.56 10.74
N LEU A 467 15.28 15.30 11.16
CA LEU A 467 14.90 14.18 10.29
C LEU A 467 13.45 13.76 10.57
N LEU A 468 12.89 12.94 9.68
CA LEU A 468 11.58 12.32 9.88
C LEU A 468 11.51 11.55 11.21
N PRO A 469 10.35 11.52 11.89
CA PRO A 469 10.18 10.75 13.12
C PRO A 469 10.39 9.25 12.86
N GLY A 470 10.81 8.53 13.89
CA GLY A 470 10.97 7.07 13.83
C GLY A 470 9.62 6.35 13.90
N ALA A 471 9.47 5.28 13.12
CA ALA A 471 8.35 4.37 13.12
C ALA A 471 8.78 3.00 13.69
N MET A 472 7.81 2.26 14.25
CA MET A 472 7.98 0.83 14.53
C MET A 472 7.88 0.05 13.21
N THR A 473 8.71 -0.98 13.04
CA THR A 473 8.73 -1.82 11.80
C THR A 473 7.43 -2.57 11.53
N GLU A 474 6.51 -2.64 12.52
CA GLU A 474 5.18 -3.23 12.35
C GLU A 474 4.24 -2.40 11.47
N ASP A 475 4.48 -1.10 11.33
CA ASP A 475 3.63 -0.19 10.54
C ASP A 475 4.30 0.29 9.25
N PHE A 476 5.62 0.09 9.11
CA PHE A 476 6.43 0.51 7.96
C PHE A 476 7.52 -0.52 7.65
N GLU A 477 7.69 -0.88 6.38
CA GLU A 477 8.79 -1.74 5.95
C GLU A 477 10.10 -0.94 5.84
N CYS A 478 11.10 -1.35 6.62
CA CYS A 478 12.50 -1.06 6.37
C CYS A 478 13.36 -2.27 6.78
N ASP A 479 14.51 -2.44 6.13
CA ASP A 479 15.42 -3.55 6.42
C ASP A 479 16.16 -3.31 7.75
N GLU A 480 16.06 -4.26 8.69
CA GLU A 480 16.69 -4.20 10.02
C GLU A 480 18.17 -4.65 10.00
N PHE A 481 18.76 -4.92 8.82
CA PHE A 481 20.15 -5.42 8.70
C PHE A 481 21.22 -4.49 9.32
N THR A 482 20.92 -3.21 9.54
CA THR A 482 21.81 -2.23 10.19
C THR A 482 21.20 -1.77 11.52
N GLY A 483 21.67 -2.32 12.64
CA GLY A 483 21.02 -2.19 13.95
C GLY A 483 20.62 -0.77 14.42
N SER A 484 19.65 -0.72 15.34
CA SER A 484 19.12 0.46 16.07
C SER A 484 18.47 1.60 15.26
N GLU A 485 18.60 1.62 13.93
CA GLU A 485 17.99 2.65 13.09
C GLU A 485 16.50 2.35 12.84
N THR A 486 15.64 3.31 13.19
CA THR A 486 14.17 3.18 13.03
C THR A 486 13.73 3.67 11.66
N CYS A 487 12.80 2.94 11.03
CA CYS A 487 12.13 3.37 9.80
C CYS A 487 11.64 4.82 9.94
N SER A 488 11.56 5.55 8.84
CA SER A 488 10.96 6.89 8.87
C SER A 488 9.44 6.78 8.83
N GLN A 489 8.75 7.67 9.57
CA GLN A 489 7.30 7.82 9.53
C GLN A 489 6.95 9.14 8.82
N ALA A 490 5.95 9.09 7.93
CA ALA A 490 5.37 10.26 7.27
C ALA A 490 3.87 10.03 6.99
N GLY A 491 3.24 10.93 6.23
CA GLY A 491 1.84 10.83 5.83
C GLY A 491 1.53 9.71 4.84
N ASP A 492 2.54 9.17 4.16
CA ASP A 492 2.40 8.01 3.26
C ASP A 492 3.28 6.83 3.73
N VAL A 493 2.71 5.63 3.65
CA VAL A 493 3.33 4.37 4.12
C VAL A 493 4.56 3.97 3.30
N ARG A 494 4.69 4.45 2.06
CA ARG A 494 5.80 4.11 1.16
C ARG A 494 7.02 5.01 1.36
N VAL A 495 7.02 5.87 2.38
CA VAL A 495 8.12 6.83 2.65
C VAL A 495 9.51 6.20 2.65
N ASN A 496 9.64 4.94 3.06
CA ASN A 496 10.92 4.22 3.12
C ASN A 496 11.25 3.41 1.85
N GLU A 497 10.44 3.46 0.79
CA GLU A 497 10.63 2.62 -0.40
C GLU A 497 12.04 2.76 -0.99
N GLN A 498 12.57 3.98 -1.06
CA GLN A 498 13.97 4.24 -1.41
C GLN A 498 14.45 5.61 -0.85
N PRO A 499 15.77 5.80 -0.65
CA PRO A 499 16.30 6.95 0.11
C PRO A 499 16.03 8.34 -0.49
N GLY A 500 15.96 8.47 -1.81
CA GLY A 500 15.56 9.70 -2.49
C GLY A 500 14.13 10.13 -2.16
N LEU A 501 13.20 9.18 -2.02
CA LEU A 501 11.82 9.45 -1.60
C LEU A 501 11.78 9.90 -0.14
N THR A 502 12.46 9.17 0.77
CA THR A 502 12.59 9.57 2.17
C THR A 502 13.18 10.98 2.32
N SER A 503 14.13 11.35 1.44
CA SER A 503 14.74 12.67 1.43
C SER A 503 13.74 13.77 1.01
N MET A 504 12.85 13.50 0.05
CA MET A 504 11.75 14.42 -0.30
C MET A 504 10.73 14.57 0.83
N HIS A 505 10.34 13.49 1.51
CA HIS A 505 9.49 13.60 2.70
C HIS A 505 10.18 14.43 3.80
N THR A 506 11.49 14.24 3.98
CA THR A 506 12.28 15.01 4.96
C THR A 506 12.29 16.51 4.65
N VAL A 507 12.45 16.91 3.38
CA VAL A 507 12.49 18.34 3.03
C VAL A 507 11.13 19.03 3.24
N PHE A 508 10.03 18.35 2.96
CA PHE A 508 8.69 18.91 3.19
C PHE A 508 8.27 18.93 4.66
N LEU A 509 8.73 17.97 5.48
CA LEU A 509 8.65 18.05 6.94
C LEU A 509 9.35 19.34 7.44
N ARG A 510 10.59 19.55 7.00
CA ARG A 510 11.40 20.72 7.40
C ARG A 510 10.73 22.02 6.97
N GLU A 511 10.18 22.07 5.76
CA GLU A 511 9.49 23.26 5.25
C GLU A 511 8.23 23.58 6.06
N HIS A 512 7.45 22.58 6.45
CA HIS A 512 6.33 22.76 7.37
C HIS A 512 6.83 23.37 8.69
N ASN A 513 7.80 22.72 9.36
CA ASN A 513 8.28 23.19 10.66
C ASN A 513 8.92 24.59 10.58
N ARG A 514 9.57 24.93 9.46
CA ARG A 514 10.12 26.28 9.21
C ARG A 514 9.02 27.34 9.12
N ILE A 515 7.97 27.08 8.34
CA ILE A 515 6.83 28.00 8.19
C ILE A 515 6.04 28.12 9.50
N ALA A 516 5.74 27.01 10.17
CA ALA A 516 5.02 27.01 11.45
C ALA A 516 5.75 27.83 12.52
N ARG A 517 7.08 27.67 12.67
CA ARG A 517 7.91 28.52 13.56
C ARG A 517 7.85 30.01 13.15
N GLY A 518 7.78 30.31 11.85
CA GLY A 518 7.60 31.67 11.34
C GLY A 518 6.25 32.28 11.73
N LEU A 519 5.16 31.55 11.46
CA LEU A 519 3.79 31.98 11.75
C LEU A 519 3.55 32.12 13.26
N CYS A 520 4.07 31.21 14.09
CA CYS A 520 3.94 31.31 15.54
C CYS A 520 4.62 32.58 16.10
N ARG A 521 5.77 32.99 15.53
CA ARG A 521 6.44 34.25 15.88
C ARG A 521 5.66 35.50 15.45
N LEU A 522 5.05 35.45 14.26
CA LEU A 522 4.27 36.57 13.71
C LEU A 522 2.91 36.74 14.40
N ASN A 523 2.31 35.63 14.83
CA ASN A 523 0.97 35.57 15.40
C ASN A 523 0.98 34.90 16.79
N PRO A 524 1.44 35.59 17.87
CA PRO A 524 1.55 34.99 19.19
C PRO A 524 0.23 34.48 19.80
N ARG A 525 -0.91 34.99 19.33
CA ARG A 525 -2.26 34.59 19.79
C ARG A 525 -2.81 33.33 19.12
N TRP A 526 -2.23 32.87 18.00
CA TRP A 526 -2.69 31.65 17.36
C TRP A 526 -2.36 30.43 18.20
N ASP A 527 -3.33 29.54 18.40
CA ASP A 527 -3.12 28.27 19.08
C ASP A 527 -2.41 27.23 18.17
N ASP A 528 -2.18 26.03 18.71
CA ASP A 528 -1.52 24.94 18.00
C ASP A 528 -2.24 24.54 16.71
N ASP A 529 -3.57 24.40 16.79
CA ASP A 529 -4.40 24.03 15.64
C ASP A 529 -4.37 25.10 14.56
N ARG A 530 -4.49 26.39 14.90
CA ARG A 530 -4.44 27.46 13.89
C ARG A 530 -3.11 27.51 13.17
N VAL A 531 -1.98 27.43 13.89
CA VAL A 531 -0.65 27.42 13.27
C VAL A 531 -0.49 26.20 12.38
N PHE A 532 -0.91 25.02 12.85
CA PHE A 532 -0.81 23.77 12.09
C PHE A 532 -1.62 23.81 10.80
N TYR A 533 -2.91 24.13 10.87
CA TYR A 533 -3.80 24.10 9.70
C TYR A 533 -3.48 25.21 8.69
N GLU A 534 -3.04 26.39 9.13
CA GLU A 534 -2.53 27.42 8.22
C GLU A 534 -1.25 26.99 7.52
N THR A 535 -0.32 26.39 8.26
CA THR A 535 0.92 25.86 7.69
C THR A 535 0.61 24.74 6.68
N ARG A 536 -0.27 23.80 7.03
CA ARG A 536 -0.75 22.73 6.12
C ARG A 536 -1.37 23.32 4.86
N LYS A 537 -2.18 24.36 4.97
CA LYS A 537 -2.79 25.07 3.83
C LYS A 537 -1.72 25.68 2.91
N ILE A 538 -0.71 26.33 3.48
CA ILE A 538 0.42 26.89 2.72
C ILE A 538 1.20 25.77 2.02
N ILE A 539 1.55 24.69 2.71
CA ILE A 539 2.30 23.57 2.13
C ILE A 539 1.54 22.91 0.97
N GLY A 540 0.22 22.68 1.13
CA GLY A 540 -0.62 22.21 0.02
C GLY A 540 -0.60 23.18 -1.17
N ALA A 541 -0.65 24.49 -0.93
CA ALA A 541 -0.53 25.50 -1.97
C ALA A 541 0.84 25.52 -2.66
N LEU A 542 1.93 25.33 -1.91
CA LEU A 542 3.28 25.18 -2.46
C LEU A 542 3.37 23.95 -3.36
N MET A 543 2.80 22.82 -2.93
CA MET A 543 2.80 21.59 -3.73
C MET A 543 1.96 21.72 -5.00
N GLN A 544 0.82 22.42 -4.95
CA GLN A 544 0.03 22.79 -6.13
C GLN A 544 0.81 23.71 -7.07
N LYS A 545 1.48 24.74 -6.53
CA LYS A 545 2.28 25.69 -7.31
C LYS A 545 3.43 25.00 -8.02
N ILE A 546 4.20 24.15 -7.33
CA ILE A 546 5.34 23.42 -7.92
C ILE A 546 4.85 22.42 -8.95
N THR A 547 3.78 21.67 -8.63
CA THR A 547 3.20 20.69 -9.55
C THR A 547 2.77 21.34 -10.87
N TYR A 548 1.97 22.40 -10.85
CA TYR A 548 1.40 22.99 -12.06
C TYR A 548 2.31 24.04 -12.72
N GLY A 549 3.22 24.65 -11.97
CA GLY A 549 4.11 25.71 -12.44
C GLY A 549 5.48 25.21 -12.91
N GLU A 550 6.00 24.14 -12.32
CA GLU A 550 7.36 23.65 -12.58
C GLU A 550 7.35 22.22 -13.15
N PHE A 551 6.65 21.27 -12.50
CA PHE A 551 6.70 19.85 -12.88
C PHE A 551 5.87 19.51 -14.13
N LEU A 552 4.56 19.76 -14.13
CA LEU A 552 3.67 19.37 -15.24
C LEU A 552 4.08 19.93 -16.61
N PRO A 553 4.52 21.20 -16.74
CA PRO A 553 5.03 21.70 -18.01
C PRO A 553 6.16 20.86 -18.61
N ARG A 554 7.02 20.25 -17.76
CA ARG A 554 8.12 19.38 -18.17
C ARG A 554 7.66 17.97 -18.53
N VAL A 555 6.56 17.52 -17.95
CA VAL A 555 6.00 16.19 -18.23
C VAL A 555 5.19 16.19 -19.51
N ILE A 556 4.11 16.97 -19.57
CA ILE A 556 3.13 16.86 -20.68
C ILE A 556 3.36 17.87 -21.81
N GLY A 557 4.32 18.78 -21.64
CA GLY A 557 4.68 19.78 -22.64
C GLY A 557 3.66 20.93 -22.79
N PRO A 558 4.04 22.01 -23.50
CA PRO A 558 3.26 23.24 -23.60
C PRO A 558 1.90 23.06 -24.29
N ALA A 559 1.79 22.13 -25.24
CA ALA A 559 0.56 21.87 -25.98
C ALA A 559 -0.53 21.27 -25.08
N ALA A 560 -0.21 20.21 -24.33
CA ALA A 560 -1.16 19.59 -23.40
C ALA A 560 -1.48 20.51 -22.22
N MET A 561 -0.51 21.29 -21.73
CA MET A 561 -0.74 22.33 -20.71
C MET A 561 -1.79 23.36 -21.18
N ALA A 562 -1.70 23.80 -22.44
CA ALA A 562 -2.64 24.75 -23.02
C ALA A 562 -4.02 24.12 -23.25
N ALA A 563 -4.09 22.95 -23.87
CA ALA A 563 -5.33 22.24 -24.16
C ALA A 563 -6.16 21.96 -22.91
N ASN A 564 -5.50 21.70 -21.77
CA ASN A 564 -6.15 21.40 -20.51
C ASN A 564 -6.31 22.62 -19.57
N GLN A 565 -5.88 23.82 -20.00
CA GLN A 565 -5.93 25.06 -19.20
C GLN A 565 -5.21 24.91 -17.85
N LEU A 566 -3.99 24.37 -17.87
CA LEU A 566 -3.22 24.03 -16.65
C LEU A 566 -2.20 25.09 -16.24
N ARG A 567 -2.00 26.13 -17.06
CA ARG A 567 -1.10 27.25 -16.71
C ARG A 567 -1.65 28.01 -15.51
N LEU A 568 -0.77 28.31 -14.56
CA LEU A 568 -1.06 29.15 -13.39
C LEU A 568 -1.25 30.61 -13.84
N LEU A 569 -2.02 31.37 -13.06
CA LEU A 569 -2.18 32.80 -13.31
C LEU A 569 -0.98 33.56 -12.73
N SER A 570 -0.56 34.62 -13.41
CA SER A 570 0.48 35.53 -12.91
C SER A 570 -0.04 36.50 -11.85
N ASN A 571 -1.32 36.86 -11.91
CA ASN A 571 -1.99 37.75 -10.97
C ASN A 571 -3.47 37.36 -10.79
N GLY A 572 -4.15 37.98 -9.83
CA GLY A 572 -5.58 37.76 -9.58
C GLY A 572 -5.92 36.36 -9.07
N PHE A 573 -7.21 36.03 -9.12
CA PHE A 573 -7.79 34.77 -8.65
C PHE A 573 -8.30 33.89 -9.80
N TYR A 574 -8.16 32.59 -9.65
CA TYR A 574 -8.73 31.59 -10.55
C TYR A 574 -10.22 31.42 -10.27
N ARG A 575 -11.05 31.53 -11.32
CA ARG A 575 -12.52 31.38 -11.22
C ARG A 575 -13.07 30.13 -11.91
N GLY A 576 -12.21 29.15 -12.18
CA GLY A 576 -12.60 27.93 -12.90
C GLY A 576 -12.96 26.72 -12.02
N TYR A 577 -13.11 26.91 -10.70
CA TYR A 577 -13.67 25.87 -9.84
C TYR A 577 -15.10 25.54 -10.27
N SER A 578 -15.43 24.25 -10.33
CA SER A 578 -16.76 23.76 -10.65
C SER A 578 -17.13 22.57 -9.78
N ALA A 579 -18.19 22.72 -8.98
CA ALA A 579 -18.75 21.64 -8.17
C ALA A 579 -19.36 20.48 -9.00
N SER A 580 -19.45 20.62 -10.33
CA SER A 580 -19.88 19.54 -11.23
C SER A 580 -18.71 18.69 -11.73
N VAL A 581 -17.45 19.10 -11.49
CA VAL A 581 -16.27 18.33 -11.88
C VAL A 581 -15.93 17.35 -10.76
N ASN A 582 -15.82 16.07 -11.11
CA ASN A 582 -15.39 15.02 -10.20
C ASN A 582 -13.86 14.84 -10.28
N PRO A 583 -13.11 15.18 -9.20
CA PRO A 583 -11.65 15.11 -9.11
C PRO A 583 -11.10 13.69 -8.85
N THR A 584 -11.94 12.68 -8.59
CA THR A 584 -11.48 11.31 -8.32
C THR A 584 -10.49 10.82 -9.37
N ILE A 585 -9.39 10.22 -8.91
CA ILE A 585 -8.31 9.71 -9.77
C ILE A 585 -8.84 8.67 -10.76
N PHE A 586 -8.43 8.80 -12.02
CA PHE A 586 -8.74 7.86 -13.07
C PHE A 586 -7.95 6.57 -12.89
N ASN A 587 -8.61 5.44 -13.10
CA ASN A 587 -7.98 4.12 -12.99
C ASN A 587 -6.78 3.99 -13.95
N VAL A 588 -6.92 4.42 -15.20
CA VAL A 588 -5.83 4.40 -16.20
C VAL A 588 -4.66 5.32 -15.82
N PHE A 589 -4.94 6.40 -15.11
CA PHE A 589 -3.90 7.33 -14.65
C PHE A 589 -3.04 6.67 -13.57
N ALA A 590 -3.67 6.16 -12.50
CA ALA A 590 -2.99 5.49 -11.38
C ALA A 590 -2.28 4.17 -11.79
N THR A 591 -2.86 3.46 -12.75
CA THR A 591 -2.44 2.08 -13.08
C THR A 591 -1.44 2.03 -14.22
N ALA A 592 -1.40 3.06 -15.08
CA ALA A 592 -0.54 3.07 -16.26
C ALA A 592 0.10 4.43 -16.52
N ALA A 593 -0.69 5.48 -16.78
CA ALA A 593 -0.15 6.72 -17.35
C ALA A 593 0.84 7.45 -16.43
N PHE A 594 0.55 7.54 -15.12
CA PHE A 594 1.44 8.22 -14.18
C PHE A 594 2.63 7.35 -13.72
N ARG A 595 2.65 6.07 -14.13
CA ARG A 595 3.79 5.16 -13.92
C ARG A 595 4.91 5.36 -14.95
N PHE A 596 4.79 6.35 -15.83
CA PHE A 596 5.85 6.74 -16.77
C PHE A 596 7.19 7.00 -16.06
N GLY A 597 7.16 7.49 -14.82
CA GLY A 597 8.36 7.74 -14.02
C GLY A 597 9.27 6.52 -13.84
N HIS A 598 8.74 5.29 -13.97
CA HIS A 598 9.53 4.06 -13.87
C HIS A 598 10.57 3.90 -15.00
N SER A 599 10.37 4.51 -16.18
CA SER A 599 11.39 4.54 -17.23
C SER A 599 12.47 5.58 -16.98
N LEU A 600 12.23 6.54 -16.06
CA LEU A 600 13.14 7.65 -15.78
C LEU A 600 14.17 7.33 -14.68
N VAL A 601 14.03 6.18 -14.01
CA VAL A 601 14.83 5.81 -12.83
C VAL A 601 16.25 5.41 -13.21
N GLN A 602 17.23 5.93 -12.48
CA GLN A 602 18.64 5.49 -12.56
C GLN A 602 18.92 4.26 -11.69
N ASN A 603 19.84 3.38 -12.12
CA ASN A 603 20.34 2.30 -11.26
C ASN A 603 21.19 2.83 -10.08
N SER A 604 21.90 3.94 -10.30
CA SER A 604 22.81 4.52 -9.33
C SER A 604 22.35 5.93 -8.98
N PHE A 605 22.29 6.24 -7.69
CA PHE A 605 21.88 7.55 -7.18
C PHE A 605 23.12 8.28 -6.68
N ASN A 606 23.49 9.35 -7.39
CA ASN A 606 24.64 10.14 -7.03
C ASN A 606 24.37 10.96 -5.77
N ARG A 607 25.42 11.14 -4.97
CA ARG A 607 25.46 12.07 -3.86
C ARG A 607 26.41 13.20 -4.22
N PHE A 608 26.12 14.38 -3.70
CA PHE A 608 26.98 15.54 -3.86
C PHE A 608 27.27 16.17 -2.51
N ALA A 609 28.33 16.97 -2.42
CA ALA A 609 28.63 17.85 -1.29
C ALA A 609 27.94 19.22 -1.45
N ALA A 610 28.06 20.08 -0.44
CA ALA A 610 27.34 21.36 -0.34
C ALA A 610 27.63 22.32 -1.52
N ASP A 611 28.81 22.20 -2.11
CA ASP A 611 29.30 22.95 -3.26
C ASP A 611 28.99 22.26 -4.61
N PHE A 612 28.19 21.20 -4.60
CA PHE A 612 27.91 20.35 -5.78
C PHE A 612 29.15 19.71 -6.40
N THR A 613 30.21 19.50 -5.61
CA THR A 613 31.27 18.55 -5.97
C THR A 613 30.86 17.13 -5.55
N GLN A 614 31.32 16.12 -6.28
CA GLN A 614 31.05 14.73 -5.92
C GLN A 614 31.89 14.29 -4.69
N GLY A 615 32.95 15.05 -4.37
CA GLY A 615 33.74 14.91 -3.13
C GLY A 615 34.13 13.46 -2.80
N SER A 616 34.18 13.15 -1.50
CA SER A 616 34.29 11.79 -0.97
C SER A 616 32.92 11.07 -0.84
N THR A 617 31.86 11.62 -1.46
CA THR A 617 30.51 11.04 -1.33
C THR A 617 30.29 9.93 -2.35
N CYS A 618 29.93 8.74 -1.87
CA CYS A 618 29.73 7.56 -2.70
C CYS A 618 28.27 7.50 -3.21
N PRO A 619 28.05 7.21 -4.51
CA PRO A 619 26.72 6.89 -4.99
C PRO A 619 26.22 5.59 -4.35
N PHE A 620 24.91 5.37 -4.35
CA PHE A 620 24.31 4.10 -3.93
C PHE A 620 23.52 3.46 -5.08
N GLU A 621 23.56 2.13 -5.13
CA GLU A 621 22.84 1.34 -6.13
C GLU A 621 21.42 1.04 -5.65
N LEU A 622 20.43 1.36 -6.48
CA LEU A 622 19.00 1.24 -6.16
C LEU A 622 18.62 -0.16 -5.68
N ALA A 623 19.17 -1.20 -6.33
CA ALA A 623 18.88 -2.60 -6.00
C ALA A 623 19.25 -2.98 -4.55
N PHE A 624 20.13 -2.22 -3.89
CA PHE A 624 20.55 -2.41 -2.50
C PHE A 624 19.94 -1.37 -1.54
N ALA A 625 19.25 -0.37 -2.08
CA ALA A 625 18.78 0.78 -1.33
C ALA A 625 17.28 0.71 -1.00
N PHE A 626 16.53 -0.19 -1.64
CA PHE A 626 15.12 -0.39 -1.34
C PHE A 626 14.93 -0.71 0.14
N PHE A 627 14.03 0.04 0.80
CA PHE A 627 13.72 -0.14 2.22
C PHE A 627 14.93 -0.02 3.17
N ASN A 628 16.09 0.47 2.70
CA ASN A 628 17.30 0.56 3.50
C ASN A 628 17.46 1.97 4.10
N PRO A 629 17.21 2.14 5.42
CA PRO A 629 17.20 3.46 6.03
C PRO A 629 18.61 4.02 6.26
N SER A 630 19.66 3.18 6.25
CA SER A 630 21.04 3.58 6.54
C SER A 630 21.53 4.71 5.66
N HIS A 631 21.08 4.79 4.42
CA HIS A 631 21.42 5.86 3.49
C HIS A 631 21.00 7.27 3.92
N ILE A 632 19.98 7.37 4.77
CA ILE A 632 19.46 8.62 5.34
C ILE A 632 20.27 9.03 6.58
N PHE A 633 20.70 8.05 7.37
CA PHE A 633 21.46 8.28 8.61
C PHE A 633 22.97 8.34 8.41
N ASP A 634 23.46 7.92 7.24
CA ASP A 634 24.85 8.02 6.86
C ASP A 634 25.27 9.49 6.66
N ASN A 635 25.61 10.11 7.78
CA ASN A 635 26.04 11.49 7.83
C ASN A 635 27.46 11.72 7.31
N ALA A 636 28.31 10.68 7.29
CA ALA A 636 29.61 10.74 6.63
C ALA A 636 29.41 10.93 5.11
N GLN A 637 28.33 10.37 4.56
CA GLN A 637 27.91 10.55 3.18
C GLN A 637 26.95 11.74 2.97
N GLY A 638 26.73 12.58 3.98
CA GLY A 638 25.89 13.79 3.89
C GLY A 638 24.38 13.57 4.04
N GLY A 639 23.94 12.37 4.42
CA GLY A 639 22.54 12.05 4.73
C GLY A 639 21.56 12.39 3.60
N PRO A 640 20.32 12.86 3.90
CA PRO A 640 19.33 13.19 2.88
C PRO A 640 19.73 14.40 2.00
N ASP A 641 20.54 15.31 2.51
CA ASP A 641 20.87 16.56 1.82
C ASP A 641 21.80 16.33 0.62
N SER A 642 22.73 15.38 0.73
CA SER A 642 23.59 14.98 -0.39
C SER A 642 22.81 14.26 -1.49
N ILE A 643 21.79 13.47 -1.10
CA ILE A 643 20.89 12.79 -2.02
C ILE A 643 20.04 13.81 -2.77
N LEU A 644 19.45 14.79 -2.06
CA LEU A 644 18.67 15.87 -2.69
C LEU A 644 19.51 16.67 -3.69
N ARG A 645 20.74 17.04 -3.33
CA ARG A 645 21.66 17.70 -4.27
C ARG A 645 21.95 16.82 -5.48
N GLY A 646 22.15 15.52 -5.29
CA GLY A 646 22.27 14.54 -6.37
C GLY A 646 21.05 14.48 -7.28
N LEU A 647 19.84 14.48 -6.75
CA LEU A 647 18.61 14.47 -7.54
C LEU A 647 18.47 15.72 -8.42
N THR A 648 18.96 16.87 -7.93
CA THR A 648 18.99 18.11 -8.72
C THR A 648 20.16 18.20 -9.71
N ALA A 649 21.21 17.38 -9.57
CA ALA A 649 22.40 17.48 -10.42
C ALA A 649 22.52 16.36 -11.45
N GLN A 650 22.13 15.13 -11.08
CA GLN A 650 22.18 13.96 -11.93
C GLN A 650 21.04 14.01 -12.96
N PRO A 651 21.24 13.57 -14.21
CA PRO A 651 20.14 13.37 -15.16
C PRO A 651 19.31 12.13 -14.85
N HIS A 652 18.01 12.17 -15.16
CA HIS A 652 17.17 10.97 -15.19
C HIS A 652 17.47 10.11 -16.43
N GLN A 653 17.05 8.84 -16.46
CA GLN A 653 17.03 8.03 -17.71
C GLN A 653 15.99 8.60 -18.68
N ASP A 654 16.27 8.63 -19.96
CA ASP A 654 15.40 9.24 -20.97
C ASP A 654 14.02 8.57 -21.00
N PHE A 655 13.00 9.29 -21.45
CA PHE A 655 11.67 8.67 -21.61
C PHE A 655 11.66 7.82 -22.88
N ASP A 656 11.65 6.51 -22.69
CA ASP A 656 11.46 5.53 -23.74
C ASP A 656 10.99 4.18 -23.14
N ARG A 657 11.02 3.13 -23.96
CA ARG A 657 10.62 1.78 -23.54
C ARG A 657 11.61 1.12 -22.58
N PHE A 658 12.82 1.64 -22.39
CA PHE A 658 13.84 0.97 -21.58
C PHE A 658 13.60 1.14 -20.09
N MET A 659 14.01 0.15 -19.31
CA MET A 659 13.90 0.19 -17.85
C MET A 659 15.11 -0.49 -17.22
N VAL A 660 15.64 0.13 -16.17
CA VAL A 660 16.86 -0.35 -15.53
C VAL A 660 16.68 -1.69 -14.81
N SER A 661 17.72 -2.52 -14.83
CA SER A 661 17.72 -3.86 -14.22
C SER A 661 17.49 -3.88 -12.71
N GLY A 662 17.77 -2.78 -12.00
CA GLY A 662 17.35 -2.61 -10.61
C GLY A 662 15.84 -2.74 -10.41
N LEU A 663 15.04 -2.42 -11.43
CA LEU A 663 13.58 -2.51 -11.41
C LEU A 663 13.03 -3.75 -12.14
N THR A 664 13.67 -4.20 -13.21
CA THR A 664 13.15 -5.32 -14.03
C THR A 664 13.66 -6.70 -13.62
N LYS A 665 14.68 -6.75 -12.74
CA LYS A 665 15.31 -8.00 -12.28
C LYS A 665 15.46 -8.08 -10.76
N ARG A 666 15.85 -6.97 -10.13
CA ARG A 666 16.27 -6.93 -8.72
C ARG A 666 15.36 -6.10 -7.82
N LEU A 667 14.13 -5.82 -8.26
CA LEU A 667 13.16 -5.09 -7.45
C LEU A 667 12.91 -5.86 -6.16
N PHE A 668 13.17 -5.22 -5.02
CA PHE A 668 12.98 -5.78 -3.67
C PHE A 668 13.64 -7.15 -3.47
N ALA A 669 14.82 -7.36 -4.06
CA ALA A 669 15.54 -8.62 -3.96
C ALA A 669 15.92 -8.96 -2.51
N VAL A 670 15.89 -10.26 -2.17
CA VAL A 670 16.24 -10.77 -0.83
C VAL A 670 17.28 -11.90 -0.91
N PRO A 671 18.49 -11.71 -0.35
CA PRO A 671 19.02 -10.47 0.23
C PRO A 671 19.07 -9.32 -0.78
N ALA A 672 19.13 -8.08 -0.28
CA ALA A 672 19.20 -6.88 -1.11
C ALA A 672 20.26 -7.00 -2.22
N GLY A 673 19.89 -6.62 -3.43
CA GLY A 673 20.73 -6.70 -4.64
C GLY A 673 21.00 -8.09 -5.22
N SER A 674 20.40 -9.16 -4.68
CA SER A 674 20.48 -10.52 -5.26
C SER A 674 19.59 -10.70 -6.51
N ASP A 675 19.75 -11.84 -7.21
CA ASP A 675 18.92 -12.20 -8.38
C ASP A 675 17.54 -12.79 -8.00
N ARG A 676 17.16 -12.70 -6.72
CA ARG A 676 15.86 -13.17 -6.21
C ARG A 676 14.80 -12.06 -6.14
N GLY A 677 14.92 -11.04 -7.00
CA GLY A 677 14.00 -9.91 -7.06
C GLY A 677 12.71 -10.18 -7.81
N LEU A 678 12.05 -9.08 -8.17
CA LEU A 678 10.85 -9.03 -8.99
C LEU A 678 11.11 -8.17 -10.23
N ASP A 679 10.08 -8.09 -11.08
CA ASP A 679 10.07 -7.30 -12.29
C ASP A 679 8.95 -6.25 -12.25
N LEU A 680 9.30 -4.99 -12.01
CA LEU A 680 8.36 -3.88 -11.93
C LEU A 680 7.59 -3.66 -13.24
N ALA A 681 8.23 -3.87 -14.40
CA ALA A 681 7.57 -3.71 -15.68
C ALA A 681 6.51 -4.79 -15.87
N ALA A 682 6.84 -6.05 -15.57
CA ALA A 682 5.87 -7.14 -15.58
C ALA A 682 4.73 -6.92 -14.57
N LEU A 683 5.04 -6.40 -13.36
CA LEU A 683 4.03 -6.01 -12.36
C LEU A 683 3.08 -4.93 -12.89
N ASN A 684 3.58 -3.91 -13.58
CA ASN A 684 2.75 -2.84 -14.17
C ASN A 684 1.79 -3.38 -15.24
N ILE A 685 2.30 -4.24 -16.13
CA ILE A 685 1.49 -4.87 -17.19
C ILE A 685 0.42 -5.78 -16.56
N GLN A 686 0.82 -6.63 -15.61
CA GLN A 686 -0.10 -7.53 -14.90
C GLN A 686 -1.18 -6.76 -14.13
N ARG A 687 -0.81 -5.66 -13.47
CA ARG A 687 -1.74 -4.76 -12.77
C ARG A 687 -2.73 -4.09 -13.73
N GLY A 688 -2.30 -3.68 -14.92
CA GLY A 688 -3.19 -3.18 -15.96
C GLY A 688 -4.26 -4.20 -16.37
N ARG A 689 -3.88 -5.48 -16.47
CA ARG A 689 -4.80 -6.59 -16.77
C ARG A 689 -5.72 -6.95 -15.60
N ASP A 690 -5.23 -6.93 -14.36
CA ASP A 690 -6.02 -7.07 -13.12
C ASP A 690 -7.06 -5.95 -12.98
N HIS A 691 -6.70 -4.73 -13.36
CA HIS A 691 -7.59 -3.59 -13.36
C HIS A 691 -8.53 -3.55 -14.56
N GLY A 692 -8.45 -4.51 -15.47
CA GLY A 692 -9.32 -4.56 -16.66
C GLY A 692 -9.18 -3.33 -17.54
N LEU A 693 -7.96 -2.78 -17.68
CA LEU A 693 -7.73 -1.67 -18.60
C LEU A 693 -7.94 -2.15 -20.06
N PRO A 694 -8.73 -1.42 -20.87
CA PRO A 694 -8.75 -1.62 -22.31
C PRO A 694 -7.35 -1.46 -22.90
N GLY A 695 -7.10 -2.13 -24.03
CA GLY A 695 -5.83 -2.02 -24.74
C GLY A 695 -5.48 -0.58 -25.18
N TYR A 696 -4.19 -0.34 -25.37
CA TYR A 696 -3.58 0.95 -25.71
C TYR A 696 -4.29 1.72 -26.82
N ASN A 697 -4.70 1.03 -27.89
CA ASN A 697 -5.35 1.66 -29.04
C ASN A 697 -6.74 2.27 -28.71
N ALA A 698 -7.42 1.80 -27.66
CA ALA A 698 -8.64 2.42 -27.15
C ALA A 698 -8.36 3.78 -26.49
N TRP A 699 -7.23 3.90 -25.79
CA TRP A 699 -6.81 5.14 -25.13
C TRP A 699 -6.31 6.18 -26.12
N ARG A 700 -5.58 5.75 -27.16
CA ARG A 700 -5.25 6.61 -28.31
C ARG A 700 -6.49 7.25 -28.90
N ALA A 701 -7.51 6.44 -29.21
CA ALA A 701 -8.78 6.92 -29.74
C ALA A 701 -9.50 7.87 -28.75
N ARG A 702 -9.49 7.56 -27.45
CA ARG A 702 -10.06 8.44 -26.42
C ARG A 702 -9.37 9.81 -26.36
N CYS A 703 -8.10 9.86 -26.72
CA CYS A 703 -7.27 11.06 -26.81
C CYS A 703 -7.31 11.75 -28.19
N GLY A 704 -8.18 11.31 -29.09
CA GLY A 704 -8.32 11.90 -30.43
C GLY A 704 -7.23 11.49 -31.42
N LEU A 705 -6.36 10.53 -31.07
CA LEU A 705 -5.38 9.97 -31.99
C LEU A 705 -6.04 8.94 -32.91
N ARG A 706 -5.50 8.81 -34.14
CA ARG A 706 -6.03 7.86 -35.13
C ARG A 706 -5.87 6.42 -34.62
N ARG A 707 -6.98 5.70 -34.47
CA ARG A 707 -6.97 4.27 -34.13
C ARG A 707 -6.18 3.49 -35.18
N ALA A 708 -5.21 2.69 -34.73
CA ALA A 708 -4.38 1.85 -35.61
C ALA A 708 -5.14 0.58 -35.99
N ALA A 709 -5.01 0.13 -37.24
CA ALA A 709 -5.52 -1.17 -37.69
C ALA A 709 -4.41 -2.25 -37.66
N LYS A 710 -3.17 -1.84 -37.87
CA LYS A 710 -1.96 -2.69 -37.80
C LYS A 710 -0.83 -1.96 -37.08
N ILE A 711 0.19 -2.70 -36.64
CA ILE A 711 1.36 -2.13 -35.94
C ILE A 711 2.05 -1.02 -36.75
N GLY A 712 2.11 -1.16 -38.07
CA GLY A 712 2.67 -0.15 -38.96
C GLY A 712 1.97 1.21 -38.90
N ASP A 713 0.69 1.27 -38.52
CA ASP A 713 -0.07 2.53 -38.38
C ASP A 713 0.41 3.39 -37.22
N LEU A 714 1.18 2.82 -36.29
CA LEU A 714 1.74 3.51 -35.13
C LEU A 714 3.01 4.30 -35.45
N ALA A 715 3.49 4.30 -36.71
CA ALA A 715 4.76 4.93 -37.10
C ALA A 715 4.86 6.44 -36.79
N ARG A 716 3.72 7.13 -36.59
CA ARG A 716 3.70 8.54 -36.23
C ARG A 716 4.06 8.75 -34.76
N GLU A 717 3.44 8.01 -33.86
CA GLU A 717 3.67 8.15 -32.42
C GLU A 717 4.83 7.25 -31.93
N ILE A 718 5.15 6.18 -32.65
CA ILE A 718 6.26 5.25 -32.39
C ILE A 718 7.13 5.18 -33.66
N PRO A 719 8.00 6.17 -33.92
CA PRO A 719 8.80 6.21 -35.15
C PRO A 719 9.78 5.05 -35.26
N ASP A 720 10.39 4.64 -34.14
CA ASP A 720 11.37 3.56 -34.09
C ASP A 720 10.80 2.24 -34.64
N ALA A 721 11.35 1.78 -35.76
CA ALA A 721 10.90 0.58 -36.44
C ALA A 721 11.17 -0.68 -35.61
N THR A 722 12.26 -0.70 -34.85
CA THR A 722 12.64 -1.85 -34.00
C THR A 722 11.60 -2.07 -32.89
N THR A 723 11.20 -1.00 -32.21
CA THR A 723 10.14 -1.02 -31.20
C THR A 723 8.82 -1.52 -31.78
N ARG A 724 8.44 -1.06 -32.98
CA ARG A 724 7.25 -1.57 -33.68
C ARG A 724 7.37 -3.05 -34.04
N GLN A 725 8.52 -3.51 -34.54
CA GLN A 725 8.73 -4.93 -34.83
C GLN A 725 8.60 -5.80 -33.58
N LYS A 726 9.17 -5.36 -32.45
CA LYS A 726 9.04 -6.05 -31.15
C LYS A 726 7.59 -6.13 -30.67
N LEU A 727 6.82 -5.05 -30.79
CA LEU A 727 5.38 -5.06 -30.50
C LEU A 727 4.65 -6.09 -31.39
N GLY A 728 4.97 -6.12 -32.69
CA GLY A 728 4.39 -7.07 -33.64
C GLY A 728 4.77 -8.54 -33.39
N SER A 729 5.94 -8.80 -32.79
CA SER A 729 6.32 -10.16 -32.38
C SER A 729 5.65 -10.64 -31.09
N LEU A 730 5.15 -9.72 -30.26
CA LEU A 730 4.55 -10.02 -28.96
C LEU A 730 3.02 -10.09 -29.01
N TYR A 731 2.39 -9.13 -29.68
CA TYR A 731 0.94 -8.98 -29.69
C TYR A 731 0.37 -9.41 -31.04
N SER A 732 -0.60 -10.33 -31.01
CA SER A 732 -1.27 -10.82 -32.22
C SER A 732 -2.09 -9.74 -32.92
N HIS A 733 -2.54 -8.72 -32.19
CA HIS A 733 -3.29 -7.59 -32.74
C HIS A 733 -2.94 -6.26 -32.03
N VAL A 734 -2.98 -5.13 -32.75
CA VAL A 734 -2.63 -3.79 -32.21
C VAL A 734 -3.53 -3.32 -31.06
N ASP A 735 -4.77 -3.83 -31.03
CA ASP A 735 -5.71 -3.58 -29.93
C ASP A 735 -5.34 -4.31 -28.63
N ASP A 736 -4.41 -5.26 -28.69
CA ASP A 736 -4.05 -6.07 -27.54
C ASP A 736 -2.93 -5.48 -26.69
N ILE A 737 -2.18 -4.52 -27.24
CA ILE A 737 -1.06 -3.85 -26.59
C ILE A 737 -1.51 -3.29 -25.24
N ASP A 738 -0.82 -3.65 -24.16
CA ASP A 738 -1.10 -3.14 -22.82
C ASP A 738 -0.76 -1.63 -22.73
N VAL A 739 -1.57 -0.86 -22.01
CA VAL A 739 -1.50 0.62 -21.99
C VAL A 739 -0.12 1.12 -21.55
N PHE A 740 0.47 0.50 -20.53
CA PHE A 740 1.80 0.84 -20.03
C PHE A 740 2.87 0.66 -21.12
N VAL A 741 2.83 -0.46 -21.83
CA VAL A 741 3.79 -0.81 -22.89
C VAL A 741 3.65 0.14 -24.08
N GLY A 742 2.41 0.36 -24.54
CA GLY A 742 2.13 1.22 -25.68
C GLY A 742 2.47 2.68 -25.41
N GLY A 743 2.16 3.18 -24.21
CA GLY A 743 2.44 4.56 -23.82
C GLY A 743 3.93 4.86 -23.62
N LEU A 744 4.72 3.92 -23.06
CA LEU A 744 6.18 4.06 -22.99
C LEU A 744 6.89 3.93 -24.34
N ALA A 745 6.26 3.25 -25.31
CA ALA A 745 6.81 3.10 -26.65
C ALA A 745 6.66 4.36 -27.51
N GLU A 746 5.81 5.32 -27.12
CA GLU A 746 5.63 6.57 -27.87
C GLU A 746 6.86 7.49 -27.73
N GLU A 747 7.16 8.26 -28.78
CA GLU A 747 8.12 9.36 -28.70
C GLU A 747 7.55 10.51 -27.86
N SER A 748 8.41 11.14 -27.05
CA SER A 748 8.05 12.30 -26.23
C SER A 748 7.48 13.44 -27.06
N VAL A 749 6.41 14.07 -26.57
CA VAL A 749 5.91 15.32 -27.16
C VAL A 749 6.93 16.45 -27.01
N SER A 750 6.91 17.43 -27.92
CA SER A 750 7.81 18.59 -27.85
C SER A 750 7.74 19.29 -26.50
N GLY A 751 8.90 19.43 -25.84
CA GLY A 751 9.04 20.07 -24.52
C GLY A 751 8.48 19.27 -23.34
N GLY A 752 8.01 18.03 -23.56
CA GLY A 752 7.56 17.09 -22.53
C GLY A 752 8.49 15.87 -22.41
N VAL A 753 8.19 15.00 -21.44
CA VAL A 753 8.88 13.71 -21.21
C VAL A 753 7.92 12.52 -21.30
N VAL A 754 6.78 12.66 -21.97
CA VAL A 754 5.87 11.54 -22.26
C VAL A 754 5.30 11.65 -23.67
N GLY A 755 4.87 10.53 -24.23
CA GLY A 755 4.16 10.48 -25.50
C GLY A 755 2.78 11.11 -25.48
N PRO A 756 2.16 11.35 -26.67
CA PRO A 756 0.89 12.04 -26.80
C PRO A 756 -0.27 11.38 -26.05
N THR A 757 -0.31 10.05 -25.93
CA THR A 757 -1.36 9.34 -25.19
C THR A 757 -1.25 9.63 -23.69
N PHE A 758 -0.06 9.52 -23.12
CA PHE A 758 0.15 9.84 -21.70
C PHE A 758 0.02 11.33 -21.41
N ALA A 759 0.49 12.22 -22.29
CA ALA A 759 0.29 13.67 -22.16
C ALA A 759 -1.20 14.02 -22.06
N CYS A 760 -2.04 13.39 -22.89
CA CYS A 760 -3.49 13.53 -22.86
C CYS A 760 -4.09 13.04 -21.53
N LEU A 761 -3.81 11.80 -21.12
CA LEU A 761 -4.41 11.19 -19.93
C LEU A 761 -4.00 11.91 -18.63
N ILE A 762 -2.73 12.29 -18.53
CA ILE A 762 -2.18 13.06 -17.40
C ILE A 762 -2.81 14.46 -17.41
N GLY A 763 -2.85 15.14 -18.55
CA GLY A 763 -3.46 16.47 -18.67
C GLY A 763 -4.94 16.50 -18.26
N MET A 764 -5.72 15.49 -18.68
CA MET A 764 -7.12 15.35 -18.27
C MET A 764 -7.28 15.14 -16.76
N GLN A 765 -6.42 14.34 -16.13
CA GLN A 765 -6.47 14.12 -14.68
C GLN A 765 -6.20 15.42 -13.92
N PHE A 766 -5.09 16.09 -14.22
CA PHE A 766 -4.73 17.32 -13.54
C PHE A 766 -5.71 18.46 -13.82
N GLN A 767 -6.38 18.47 -14.97
CA GLN A 767 -7.48 19.41 -15.20
C GLN A 767 -8.62 19.20 -14.19
N ASN A 768 -9.01 17.95 -13.94
CA ASN A 768 -10.06 17.64 -12.97
C ASN A 768 -9.61 17.90 -11.53
N LEU A 769 -8.35 17.64 -11.21
CA LEU A 769 -7.78 17.96 -9.90
C LEU A 769 -7.79 19.47 -9.63
N ARG A 770 -7.51 20.31 -10.62
CA ARG A 770 -7.61 21.78 -10.48
C ARG A 770 -9.06 22.26 -10.43
N LYS A 771 -9.90 21.84 -11.38
CA LYS A 771 -11.28 22.34 -11.53
C LYS A 771 -12.24 21.81 -10.47
N GLY A 772 -12.05 20.57 -10.01
CA GLY A 772 -12.91 19.91 -9.02
C GLY A 772 -12.53 20.19 -7.57
N ASP A 773 -11.46 20.97 -7.33
CA ASP A 773 -10.94 21.24 -6.00
C ASP A 773 -11.38 22.62 -5.48
N ARG A 774 -12.28 22.64 -4.50
CA ARG A 774 -12.78 23.85 -3.85
C ARG A 774 -11.66 24.66 -3.18
N PHE A 775 -10.62 23.98 -2.72
CA PHE A 775 -9.51 24.55 -1.97
C PHE A 775 -8.26 24.77 -2.84
N TRP A 776 -8.39 24.72 -4.17
CA TRP A 776 -7.32 25.11 -5.11
C TRP A 776 -6.75 26.48 -4.72
N PHE A 777 -5.43 26.61 -4.63
CA PHE A 777 -4.79 27.75 -3.96
C PHE A 777 -5.09 29.12 -4.61
N GLU A 778 -5.39 29.16 -5.91
CA GLU A 778 -5.75 30.41 -6.59
C GLU A 778 -7.24 30.77 -6.48
N ASN A 779 -8.09 29.91 -5.89
CA ASN A 779 -9.51 30.20 -5.73
C ASN A 779 -9.73 31.38 -4.77
N PRO A 780 -10.72 32.25 -5.03
CA PRO A 780 -11.14 33.28 -4.08
C PRO A 780 -11.46 32.69 -2.70
N GLY A 781 -11.04 33.38 -1.64
CA GLY A 781 -11.27 32.97 -0.26
C GLY A 781 -10.27 31.97 0.30
N GLN A 782 -9.36 31.40 -0.51
CA GLN A 782 -8.29 30.55 -0.01
C GLN A 782 -7.14 31.35 0.57
N PHE A 783 -6.69 32.37 -0.15
CA PHE A 783 -5.66 33.30 0.30
C PHE A 783 -6.06 34.73 -0.07
N SER A 784 -5.55 35.72 0.65
CA SER A 784 -5.63 37.11 0.23
C SER A 784 -4.78 37.34 -1.04
N SER A 785 -5.03 38.42 -1.78
CA SER A 785 -4.22 38.73 -2.97
C SER A 785 -2.73 38.92 -2.63
N ALA A 786 -2.41 39.45 -1.44
CA ALA A 786 -1.04 39.61 -0.97
C ALA A 786 -0.41 38.24 -0.66
N GLN A 787 -1.11 37.37 0.07
CA GLN A 787 -0.63 36.00 0.34
C GLN A 787 -0.41 35.19 -0.94
N LEU A 788 -1.34 35.29 -1.89
CA LEU A 788 -1.25 34.58 -3.16
C LEU A 788 -0.06 35.06 -4.01
N ALA A 789 0.26 36.37 -3.98
CA ALA A 789 1.45 36.91 -4.62
C ALA A 789 2.75 36.33 -4.03
N GLU A 790 2.79 36.08 -2.72
CA GLU A 790 3.94 35.46 -2.06
C GLU A 790 4.06 33.96 -2.39
N ILE A 791 2.95 33.21 -2.41
CA ILE A 791 2.96 31.78 -2.82
C ILE A 791 3.49 31.61 -4.24
N ARG A 792 3.14 32.52 -5.16
CA ARG A 792 3.59 32.48 -6.56
C ARG A 792 5.11 32.63 -6.72
N LYS A 793 5.80 33.23 -5.74
CA LYS A 793 7.28 33.37 -5.74
C LYS A 793 8.00 32.08 -5.38
N ALA A 794 7.38 31.21 -4.60
CA ALA A 794 8.03 30.01 -4.09
C ALA A 794 8.48 29.09 -5.24
N SER A 795 9.56 28.33 -5.08
CA SER A 795 10.01 27.31 -6.03
C SER A 795 10.57 26.12 -5.27
N LEU A 796 10.66 24.95 -5.92
CA LEU A 796 11.30 23.80 -5.27
C LEU A 796 12.79 24.09 -4.99
N ALA A 797 13.46 24.88 -5.84
CA ALA A 797 14.82 25.37 -5.61
C ALA A 797 14.94 26.13 -4.28
N ARG A 798 14.02 27.07 -4.00
CA ARG A 798 13.99 27.85 -2.76
C ARG A 798 13.72 26.97 -1.54
N ILE A 799 12.77 26.04 -1.64
CA ILE A 799 12.48 25.08 -0.56
C ILE A 799 13.73 24.26 -0.23
N LEU A 800 14.46 23.77 -1.24
CA LEU A 800 15.69 23.01 -1.02
C LEU A 800 16.78 23.87 -0.38
N CYS A 801 16.97 25.11 -0.81
CA CYS A 801 17.91 26.05 -0.17
C CYS A 801 17.55 26.36 1.29
N ASP A 802 16.27 26.49 1.62
CA ASP A 802 15.82 26.78 3.01
C ASP A 802 15.99 25.58 3.96
N ASN A 803 15.92 24.36 3.41
CA ASN A 803 15.72 23.13 4.18
C ASN A 803 16.84 22.09 4.02
N THR A 804 17.96 22.44 3.39
CA THR A 804 19.17 21.61 3.35
C THR A 804 20.34 22.36 4.02
N ASP A 805 21.21 21.61 4.69
CA ASP A 805 22.39 22.13 5.36
C ASP A 805 23.54 22.35 4.36
N GLY A 806 24.17 23.52 4.43
CA GLY A 806 25.33 23.90 3.63
C GLY A 806 25.04 24.32 2.18
N THR A 807 23.84 24.07 1.65
CA THR A 807 23.49 24.44 0.27
C THR A 807 23.42 25.97 0.12
N THR A 808 24.41 26.56 -0.56
CA THR A 808 24.50 28.01 -0.78
C THR A 808 24.16 28.45 -2.19
N GLN A 809 24.06 27.51 -3.13
CA GLN A 809 23.68 27.74 -4.52
C GLN A 809 22.70 26.68 -5.00
N MET A 810 21.86 27.02 -5.98
CA MET A 810 20.92 26.10 -6.62
C MET A 810 20.51 26.67 -7.98
N GLN A 811 20.22 25.83 -8.96
CA GLN A 811 19.60 26.29 -10.20
C GLN A 811 18.14 26.72 -9.97
N PRO A 812 17.62 27.75 -10.67
CA PRO A 812 16.24 28.21 -10.51
C PRO A 812 15.16 27.14 -10.77
N ASP A 813 15.34 26.32 -11.81
CA ASP A 813 14.46 25.19 -12.14
C ASP A 813 15.20 23.87 -11.90
N VAL A 814 14.92 23.24 -10.75
CA VAL A 814 15.58 22.00 -10.33
C VAL A 814 15.21 20.79 -11.15
N PHE A 815 14.18 20.86 -12.00
CA PHE A 815 13.80 19.80 -12.94
C PHE A 815 14.65 19.80 -14.20
N ARG A 816 15.36 20.91 -14.48
CA ARG A 816 16.26 21.07 -15.62
C ARG A 816 17.71 21.00 -15.20
N GLN A 817 18.54 20.45 -16.08
CA GLN A 817 19.98 20.43 -15.91
C GLN A 817 20.49 21.88 -15.74
N HIS A 818 21.45 22.08 -14.85
CA HIS A 818 22.02 23.41 -14.60
C HIS A 818 22.84 23.94 -15.78
N THR A 819 23.20 23.05 -16.73
CA THR A 819 23.89 23.36 -17.98
C THR A 819 22.94 23.86 -19.07
N GLN A 820 21.63 23.82 -18.83
CA GLN A 820 20.66 24.36 -19.77
C GLN A 820 20.72 25.90 -19.75
N PRO A 821 20.63 26.56 -20.92
CA PRO A 821 20.70 28.02 -20.99
C PRO A 821 19.68 28.71 -20.07
N GLY A 822 20.17 29.63 -19.24
CA GLY A 822 19.36 30.41 -18.30
C GLY A 822 18.90 29.63 -17.06
N ASN A 823 19.53 28.50 -16.76
CA ASN A 823 19.28 27.68 -15.57
C ASN A 823 20.57 27.39 -14.78
N GLU A 824 21.56 28.26 -14.88
CA GLU A 824 22.81 28.14 -14.15
C GLU A 824 22.56 28.21 -12.64
N ARG A 825 23.44 27.58 -11.83
CA ARG A 825 23.32 27.68 -10.37
C ARG A 825 23.55 29.12 -9.94
N VAL A 826 22.63 29.64 -9.14
CA VAL A 826 22.71 30.99 -8.56
C VAL A 826 22.80 30.88 -7.04
N ALA A 827 23.26 31.95 -6.39
CA ALA A 827 23.26 32.01 -4.92
C ALA A 827 21.83 31.82 -4.38
N CYS A 828 21.65 30.98 -3.37
CA CYS A 828 20.35 30.77 -2.74
C CYS A 828 19.74 32.09 -2.26
N SER A 829 20.54 33.07 -1.82
CA SER A 829 20.06 34.41 -1.42
C SER A 829 19.41 35.21 -2.55
N SER A 830 19.69 34.88 -3.82
CA SER A 830 19.08 35.53 -4.99
C SER A 830 17.75 34.90 -5.41
N LEU A 831 17.45 33.69 -4.92
CA LEU A 831 16.19 33.02 -5.22
C LEU A 831 15.04 33.69 -4.44
N PRO A 832 13.90 34.00 -5.08
CA PRO A 832 12.77 34.64 -4.43
C PRO A 832 12.31 33.89 -3.18
N GLN A 833 12.10 34.61 -2.09
CA GLN A 833 11.60 34.08 -0.83
C GLN A 833 10.19 34.59 -0.54
N MET A 834 9.36 33.72 0.03
CA MET A 834 8.00 34.06 0.45
C MET A 834 8.04 34.96 1.70
N ASP A 835 7.40 36.14 1.64
CA ASP A 835 7.24 37.04 2.78
C ASP A 835 6.07 36.60 3.68
N LEU A 836 6.39 35.91 4.78
CA LEU A 836 5.39 35.44 5.75
C LEU A 836 4.64 36.57 6.48
N THR A 837 5.10 37.82 6.43
CA THR A 837 4.40 38.93 7.09
C THR A 837 3.00 39.16 6.53
N LYS A 838 2.69 38.65 5.33
CA LYS A 838 1.34 38.71 4.75
C LYS A 838 0.32 37.80 5.44
N TRP A 839 0.75 36.94 6.38
CA TRP A 839 -0.10 36.14 7.27
C TRP A 839 -0.25 36.73 8.68
N ARG A 840 0.28 37.93 8.93
CA ARG A 840 0.15 38.58 10.23
C ARG A 840 -1.30 38.99 10.49
N GLN A 841 -1.84 38.60 11.64
CA GLN A 841 -3.11 39.07 12.19
C GLN A 841 -2.84 39.91 13.44
N TRP A 842 -3.48 41.07 13.53
CA TRP A 842 -3.31 42.05 14.62
C TRP A 842 -4.20 41.75 15.82
#